data_AF-A0A4D6L3U0-F1
#
_entry.id   AF-A0A4D6L3U0-F1
#
_cell.length_a   1.000
_cell.length_b   1.000
_cell.length_c   1.000
_cell.angle_alpha   90.00
_cell.angle_beta   90.00
_cell.angle_gamma   90.00
#
_symmetry.space_group_name_H-M   'P 1'
#
loop_
_entity.id
_entity.type
_entity.pdbx_description
1 polymer ?
#
loop_
_entity_poly.entity_id
_entity_poly.type
_entity_poly.pdbx_seq_one_letter_code
_entity_poly.pdbx_strand_id
1 'polypeptide(L)'
;MGEVDPAFIQDPQHRPKLNTIQAEEIPVIDLSPITHDSVSDPSSIEGLVKEIGSACKEWGFFQVINHGVPITLRQNIEQGSRMFFGQTLEEKRKVRRNEFSPYGYYDTEHTKNVRDWKEVFDFQVKDPTFIPVTSDEHDDRITHWTNQSPQYPPNFRDIIEEYIEEMEKLSFRLMELIALSLGLEAKRFEEFFMKDQTSFIRLNHYPPCPCPHLALGVGRHKDAGALTLLAQDEVGGLQVKRKADQEWVRVKPTPDAYIINVGDIIQVWSNDLYESVEHRVMVNSEKERFSIPFFFFPAHDTEVKPLEELTDEKNPPKYRPYKWGKATTIMGEVDPAFIQDLEHRPKLHTLQTQNIPVIDLSPITNHAVSDPSSIEGLVKEIGSACKEWGFFQVINHGVPITLRQNIEQGSRMFFGQTLEEKRKVRRDEKSAVGYYDTEHTKNVRDWKEVFDFLAKDPTLVPLSADEHDDRLTQWTNTSPPYPPNFRDIIQEYVEEMEKLSFKLMELIALSLGLEAKRFEEYFMKDQTSFIRFNHYPPCPNPHLALGVGRHKDPGALTILGQDEVEGLEVKHKAYEEWIRIKPIPNAYIINLGDIVQVINHKVPLDKRQRIEEAARKFFSLDLEEKLKVRRDAVNVLGYFEAEHTKNVRDWKEIYDFNVQEPTFIPPLLPHDDEQSFQFQWDNRWPHNPPDFKEACKEYAQEVEKLAYKLMELVALSLGLEANRFRRYFTHNTSNIRLNYYPPCPYPHLALGLGHHKDTGVLTVLAQDEVGGLEVRRKSDGEWIRVKPIFNSFIINVGDMIQIWSNDAYESVEHRVVVNSEKDRFSVPFFLKPALYTDVMPFEELLDDKNPPKYRSLNWGKFRTARMRSNFSKSNVENLQIYHFKFSK
;
A
#
# COMPACT_ATOMS: atom_id res chain seq x y z
N MET A 1 -8.19 5.40 -28.25
CA MET A 1 -8.89 4.27 -27.63
C MET A 1 -9.15 4.69 -26.19
N GLY A 2 -10.42 4.88 -25.81
CA GLY A 2 -10.76 5.39 -24.48
C GLY A 2 -10.36 4.38 -23.41
N GLU A 3 -9.65 4.83 -22.38
CA GLU A 3 -9.29 4.02 -21.21
C GLU A 3 -10.57 3.50 -20.54
N VAL A 4 -10.64 2.19 -20.28
CA VAL A 4 -11.73 1.60 -19.49
C VAL A 4 -11.45 1.87 -18.03
N ASP A 5 -12.47 2.37 -17.31
CA ASP A 5 -12.40 2.64 -15.88
C ASP A 5 -11.83 1.40 -15.14
N PRO A 6 -10.69 1.54 -14.43
CA PRO A 6 -10.03 0.44 -13.74
C PRO A 6 -10.94 -0.33 -12.79
N ALA A 7 -12.02 0.27 -12.30
CA ALA A 7 -13.00 -0.38 -11.43
C ALA A 7 -13.64 -1.62 -12.06
N PHE A 8 -13.72 -1.71 -13.39
CA PHE A 8 -14.32 -2.85 -14.10
C PHE A 8 -13.32 -3.94 -14.51
N ILE A 9 -12.01 -3.69 -14.34
CA ILE A 9 -10.96 -4.58 -14.86
C ILE A 9 -10.81 -5.78 -13.91
N GLN A 10 -11.05 -6.97 -14.46
CA GLN A 10 -10.80 -8.24 -13.78
C GLN A 10 -9.29 -8.52 -13.68
N ASP A 11 -8.90 -9.18 -12.59
CA ASP A 11 -7.52 -9.66 -12.42
C ASP A 11 -7.14 -10.60 -13.56
N PRO A 12 -5.86 -10.63 -14.00
CA PRO A 12 -5.44 -11.40 -15.17
C PRO A 12 -5.90 -12.86 -15.20
N GLN A 13 -5.89 -13.54 -14.04
CA GLN A 13 -6.33 -14.93 -13.90
C GLN A 13 -7.85 -15.13 -14.03
N HIS A 14 -8.64 -14.07 -13.83
CA HIS A 14 -10.10 -14.08 -13.89
C HIS A 14 -10.65 -13.40 -15.13
N ARG A 15 -9.76 -12.77 -15.93
CA ARG A 15 -10.14 -12.16 -17.20
C ARG A 15 -10.83 -13.19 -18.10
N PRO A 16 -11.87 -12.76 -18.81
CA PRO A 16 -12.55 -13.63 -19.74
C PRO A 16 -11.64 -14.04 -20.90
N LYS A 17 -11.56 -15.35 -21.16
CA LYS A 17 -10.92 -15.87 -22.37
C LYS A 17 -11.92 -15.78 -23.52
N LEU A 18 -11.65 -14.93 -24.51
CA LEU A 18 -12.57 -14.72 -25.65
C LEU A 18 -12.77 -15.98 -26.50
N ASN A 19 -11.75 -16.84 -26.58
CA ASN A 19 -11.85 -18.16 -27.21
C ASN A 19 -12.30 -19.18 -26.17
N THR A 20 -13.60 -19.38 -26.03
CA THR A 20 -14.16 -20.49 -25.24
C THR A 20 -14.62 -21.59 -26.20
N ILE A 21 -14.27 -22.84 -25.90
CA ILE A 21 -14.80 -24.04 -26.58
C ILE A 21 -16.34 -23.95 -26.49
N GLN A 22 -17.04 -23.96 -27.63
CA GLN A 22 -18.50 -24.17 -27.65
C GLN A 22 -18.75 -25.61 -27.19
N ALA A 23 -18.87 -25.81 -25.88
CA ALA A 23 -19.35 -27.07 -25.36
C ALA A 23 -20.87 -27.10 -25.51
N GLU A 24 -21.35 -28.20 -26.05
CA GLU A 24 -22.71 -28.70 -25.91
C GLU A 24 -23.19 -28.63 -24.44
N GLU A 25 -24.45 -28.17 -24.28
CA GLU A 25 -25.46 -28.86 -23.46
C GLU A 25 -25.33 -28.81 -21.93
N ILE A 26 -25.67 -27.68 -21.27
CA ILE A 26 -26.39 -27.88 -20.00
C ILE A 26 -27.73 -28.57 -20.33
N PRO A 27 -28.22 -29.51 -19.51
CA PRO A 27 -29.41 -30.30 -19.81
C PRO A 27 -30.61 -29.43 -20.17
N VAL A 28 -31.40 -29.82 -21.16
CA VAL A 28 -32.66 -29.16 -21.54
C VAL A 28 -33.81 -30.12 -21.21
N ILE A 29 -34.60 -29.75 -20.21
CA ILE A 29 -35.64 -30.59 -19.62
C ILE A 29 -37.01 -30.10 -20.08
N ASP A 30 -37.83 -31.03 -20.59
CA ASP A 30 -39.19 -30.74 -21.06
C ASP A 30 -40.21 -30.96 -19.92
N LEU A 31 -40.88 -29.87 -19.50
CA LEU A 31 -41.89 -29.91 -18.43
C LEU A 31 -43.30 -30.22 -18.93
N SER A 32 -43.50 -30.49 -20.23
CA SER A 32 -44.78 -30.88 -20.79
C SER A 32 -45.53 -32.01 -20.05
N PRO A 33 -44.86 -33.03 -19.43
CA PRO A 33 -45.55 -34.07 -18.66
C PRO A 33 -46.34 -33.57 -17.45
N ILE A 34 -46.02 -32.37 -16.92
CA ILE A 34 -46.65 -31.79 -15.74
C ILE A 34 -47.42 -30.49 -16.03
N THR A 35 -47.46 -30.04 -17.28
CA THR A 35 -48.16 -28.81 -17.68
C THR A 35 -49.42 -29.03 -18.53
N HIS A 36 -49.60 -30.20 -19.12
CA HIS A 36 -50.83 -30.54 -19.86
C HIS A 36 -51.85 -31.25 -18.96
N ASP A 37 -53.12 -30.85 -19.02
CA ASP A 37 -54.26 -31.42 -18.24
C ASP A 37 -54.60 -32.90 -18.58
N SER A 38 -53.85 -33.54 -19.48
CA SER A 38 -53.98 -34.98 -19.72
C SER A 38 -53.33 -35.74 -18.56
N VAL A 39 -54.01 -36.75 -18.00
CA VAL A 39 -53.50 -37.62 -16.92
C VAL A 39 -52.05 -38.03 -17.22
N SER A 40 -51.10 -37.42 -16.50
CA SER A 40 -49.69 -37.70 -16.62
C SER A 40 -49.45 -39.16 -16.26
N ASP A 41 -48.89 -39.94 -17.19
CA ASP A 41 -48.46 -41.31 -16.89
C ASP A 41 -47.42 -41.28 -15.76
N PRO A 42 -47.60 -42.01 -14.63
CA PRO A 42 -46.64 -42.03 -13.53
C PRO A 42 -45.20 -42.33 -13.95
N SER A 43 -45.02 -43.14 -15.01
CA SER A 43 -43.68 -43.43 -15.56
C SER A 43 -43.02 -42.19 -16.19
N SER A 44 -43.80 -41.26 -16.73
CA SER A 44 -43.29 -40.01 -17.31
C SER A 44 -42.83 -39.04 -16.23
N ILE A 45 -43.53 -38.97 -15.09
CA ILE A 45 -43.12 -38.17 -13.93
C ILE A 45 -41.83 -38.76 -13.31
N GLU A 46 -41.76 -40.08 -13.16
CA GLU A 46 -40.54 -40.74 -12.65
C GLU A 46 -39.31 -40.47 -13.55
N GLY A 47 -39.51 -40.51 -14.88
CA GLY A 47 -38.47 -40.13 -15.84
C GLY A 47 -38.02 -38.68 -15.67
N LEU A 48 -38.96 -37.74 -15.53
CA LEU A 48 -38.68 -36.32 -15.33
C LEU A 48 -37.94 -36.05 -14.01
N VAL A 49 -38.36 -36.69 -12.92
CA VAL A 49 -37.70 -36.61 -11.60
C VAL A 49 -36.25 -37.08 -11.68
N LYS A 50 -35.99 -38.16 -12.42
CA LYS A 50 -34.63 -38.68 -12.62
C LYS A 50 -33.77 -37.72 -13.45
N GLU A 51 -34.34 -37.11 -14.48
CA GLU A 51 -33.65 -36.13 -15.32
C GLU A 51 -33.25 -34.88 -14.53
N ILE A 52 -34.17 -34.33 -13.74
CA ILE A 52 -33.90 -33.21 -12.83
C ILE A 52 -32.83 -33.57 -11.80
N GLY A 53 -32.96 -34.72 -11.14
CA GLY A 53 -31.96 -35.17 -10.16
C GLY A 53 -30.56 -35.31 -10.76
N SER A 54 -30.46 -35.83 -11.98
CA SER A 54 -29.20 -35.95 -12.71
C SER A 54 -28.62 -34.57 -13.05
N ALA A 55 -29.46 -33.65 -13.53
CA ALA A 55 -29.05 -32.28 -13.84
C ALA A 55 -28.58 -31.51 -12.60
N CYS A 56 -29.31 -31.57 -11.48
CA CYS A 56 -28.93 -30.96 -10.21
C CYS A 56 -27.60 -31.50 -9.68
N LYS A 57 -27.39 -32.81 -9.79
CA LYS A 57 -26.17 -33.48 -9.32
C LYS A 57 -24.95 -33.17 -10.18
N GLU A 58 -25.05 -33.39 -11.49
CA GLU A 58 -23.93 -33.32 -12.42
C GLU A 58 -23.56 -31.88 -12.78
N TRP A 59 -24.57 -31.02 -12.94
CA TRP A 59 -24.38 -29.65 -13.41
C TRP A 59 -24.75 -28.59 -12.39
N GLY A 60 -25.77 -28.83 -11.57
CA GLY A 60 -26.39 -27.77 -10.75
C GLY A 60 -27.06 -26.66 -11.58
N PHE A 61 -27.09 -26.82 -12.91
CA PHE A 61 -27.67 -25.92 -13.92
C PHE A 61 -28.40 -26.75 -14.98
N PHE A 62 -29.55 -26.28 -15.44
CA PHE A 62 -30.28 -26.85 -16.56
C PHE A 62 -31.22 -25.82 -17.18
N GLN A 63 -31.76 -26.10 -18.35
CA GLN A 63 -32.81 -25.32 -18.98
C GLN A 63 -34.13 -26.07 -18.89
N VAL A 64 -35.23 -25.35 -18.76
CA VAL A 64 -36.57 -25.92 -18.85
C VAL A 64 -37.34 -25.31 -20.02
N ILE A 65 -38.00 -26.15 -20.80
CA ILE A 65 -38.92 -25.78 -21.88
C ILE A 65 -40.32 -26.29 -21.56
N ASN A 66 -41.35 -25.76 -22.25
CA ASN A 66 -42.74 -26.12 -22.02
C ASN A 66 -43.15 -26.00 -20.53
N HIS A 67 -42.62 -25.00 -19.83
CA HIS A 67 -42.77 -24.79 -18.38
C HIS A 67 -44.14 -24.23 -17.98
N GLY A 68 -45.00 -23.90 -18.94
CA GLY A 68 -46.38 -23.44 -18.70
C GLY A 68 -46.54 -21.94 -18.40
N VAL A 69 -45.44 -21.18 -18.33
CA VAL A 69 -45.48 -19.71 -18.15
C VAL A 69 -45.92 -19.06 -19.46
N PRO A 70 -46.92 -18.15 -19.47
CA PRO A 70 -47.40 -17.51 -20.69
C PRO A 70 -46.31 -16.71 -21.41
N ILE A 71 -46.08 -17.01 -22.70
CA ILE A 71 -45.06 -16.34 -23.50
C ILE A 71 -45.28 -14.82 -23.61
N THR A 72 -46.54 -14.39 -23.66
CA THR A 72 -46.92 -12.97 -23.71
C THR A 72 -46.47 -12.22 -22.46
N LEU A 73 -46.53 -12.86 -21.30
CA LEU A 73 -46.11 -12.25 -20.03
C LEU A 73 -44.59 -12.07 -19.98
N ARG A 74 -43.83 -13.07 -20.46
CA ARG A 74 -42.38 -12.96 -20.64
C ARG A 74 -42.01 -11.80 -21.59
N GLN A 75 -42.69 -11.68 -22.72
CA GLN A 75 -42.46 -10.59 -23.68
C GLN A 75 -42.77 -9.22 -23.06
N ASN A 76 -43.86 -9.12 -22.28
CA ASN A 76 -44.24 -7.88 -21.60
C ASN A 76 -43.19 -7.44 -20.57
N ILE A 77 -42.67 -8.34 -19.74
CA ILE A 77 -41.63 -7.98 -18.76
C ILE A 77 -40.30 -7.62 -19.43
N GLU A 78 -39.92 -8.32 -20.51
CA GLU A 78 -38.72 -7.99 -21.30
C GLU A 78 -38.84 -6.60 -21.94
N GLN A 79 -39.99 -6.29 -22.54
CA GLN A 79 -40.26 -4.97 -23.11
C GLN A 79 -40.26 -3.89 -22.02
N GLY A 80 -40.92 -4.15 -20.89
CA GLY A 80 -40.94 -3.24 -19.75
C GLY A 80 -39.54 -2.96 -19.21
N SER A 81 -38.69 -3.99 -19.11
CA SER A 81 -37.29 -3.86 -18.69
C SER A 81 -36.49 -2.97 -19.66
N ARG A 82 -36.63 -3.17 -20.98
CA ARG A 82 -35.97 -2.32 -22.00
C ARG A 82 -36.43 -0.87 -21.91
N MET A 83 -37.73 -0.63 -21.77
CA MET A 83 -38.28 0.72 -21.61
C MET A 83 -37.76 1.38 -20.32
N PHE A 84 -37.71 0.64 -19.22
CA PHE A 84 -37.20 1.15 -17.94
C PHE A 84 -35.72 1.56 -18.05
N PHE A 85 -34.86 0.68 -18.56
CA PHE A 85 -33.41 0.94 -18.66
C PHE A 85 -33.04 1.96 -19.74
N GLY A 86 -33.90 2.12 -20.76
CA GLY A 86 -33.77 3.16 -21.79
C GLY A 86 -34.04 4.59 -21.32
N GLN A 87 -34.50 4.77 -20.07
CA GLN A 87 -34.65 6.09 -19.46
C GLN A 87 -33.30 6.74 -19.13
N THR A 88 -33.33 8.05 -18.88
CA THR A 88 -32.15 8.78 -18.37
C THR A 88 -31.76 8.25 -16.98
N LEU A 89 -30.48 8.40 -16.63
CA LEU A 89 -29.97 8.02 -15.32
C LEU A 89 -30.69 8.73 -14.16
N GLU A 90 -31.11 9.98 -14.37
CA GLU A 90 -31.87 10.76 -13.38
C GLU A 90 -33.23 10.13 -13.07
N GLU A 91 -33.97 9.73 -14.11
CA GLU A 91 -35.27 9.06 -13.95
C GLU A 91 -35.13 7.70 -13.25
N LYS A 92 -34.14 6.89 -13.66
CA LYS A 92 -33.86 5.60 -13.01
C LYS A 92 -33.50 5.76 -11.52
N ARG A 93 -32.77 6.82 -11.17
CA ARG A 93 -32.37 7.11 -9.78
C ARG A 93 -33.51 7.56 -8.86
N LYS A 94 -34.69 7.89 -9.38
CA LYS A 94 -35.88 8.19 -8.54
C LYS A 94 -36.33 6.99 -7.72
N VAL A 95 -36.05 5.77 -8.20
CA VAL A 95 -36.34 4.50 -7.51
C VAL A 95 -35.06 3.81 -7.04
N ARG A 96 -34.01 4.59 -6.74
CA ARG A 96 -32.72 4.05 -6.29
C ARG A 96 -32.86 3.40 -4.90
N ARG A 97 -32.16 2.27 -4.73
CA ARG A 97 -32.00 1.61 -3.42
C ARG A 97 -31.44 2.57 -2.37
N ASN A 98 -31.88 2.41 -1.13
CA ASN A 98 -31.36 3.12 0.04
C ASN A 98 -31.45 2.24 1.30
N GLU A 99 -30.97 2.76 2.43
CA GLU A 99 -30.93 2.04 3.71
C GLU A 99 -32.29 1.58 4.24
N PHE A 100 -33.38 2.21 3.79
CA PHE A 100 -34.76 1.87 4.18
C PHE A 100 -35.51 1.07 3.11
N SER A 101 -35.00 1.02 1.88
CA SER A 101 -35.60 0.32 0.74
C SER A 101 -34.46 -0.33 -0.07
N PRO A 102 -34.08 -1.57 0.29
CA PRO A 102 -32.95 -2.25 -0.34
C PRO A 102 -33.23 -2.73 -1.77
N TYR A 103 -34.48 -2.60 -2.23
CA TYR A 103 -34.92 -2.95 -3.58
C TYR A 103 -35.13 -1.69 -4.43
N GLY A 104 -34.93 -1.82 -5.74
CA GLY A 104 -34.94 -0.72 -6.70
C GLY A 104 -33.69 -0.65 -7.56
N TYR A 105 -33.47 0.51 -8.19
CA TYR A 105 -32.41 0.75 -9.15
C TYR A 105 -31.01 0.87 -8.50
N TYR A 106 -30.00 0.29 -9.14
CA TYR A 106 -28.59 0.41 -8.74
C TYR A 106 -27.63 0.16 -9.92
N ASP A 107 -26.51 0.88 -9.97
CA ASP A 107 -25.55 0.90 -11.09
C ASP A 107 -24.08 0.70 -10.65
N THR A 108 -23.87 0.30 -9.40
CA THR A 108 -22.55 0.16 -8.78
C THR A 108 -22.39 -1.17 -8.03
N GLU A 109 -23.06 -2.25 -8.49
CA GLU A 109 -22.85 -3.60 -7.94
C GLU A 109 -21.37 -4.01 -8.10
N HIS A 110 -20.87 -4.75 -7.11
CA HIS A 110 -19.53 -5.32 -7.14
C HIS A 110 -19.63 -6.83 -6.90
N THR A 111 -18.93 -7.60 -7.73
CA THR A 111 -18.72 -9.02 -7.48
C THR A 111 -17.24 -9.25 -7.22
N LYS A 112 -16.91 -9.80 -6.03
CA LYS A 112 -15.52 -10.03 -5.59
C LYS A 112 -14.64 -8.78 -5.72
N ASN A 113 -15.17 -7.62 -5.27
CA ASN A 113 -14.49 -6.32 -5.23
C ASN A 113 -14.10 -5.74 -6.61
N VAL A 114 -14.75 -6.19 -7.68
CA VAL A 114 -14.66 -5.58 -9.02
C VAL A 114 -16.05 -5.12 -9.42
N ARG A 115 -16.16 -3.91 -9.97
CA ARG A 115 -17.43 -3.34 -10.42
C ARG A 115 -17.95 -4.16 -11.59
N ASP A 116 -19.21 -4.57 -11.48
CA ASP A 116 -19.90 -5.32 -12.53
C ASP A 116 -20.30 -4.39 -13.67
N TRP A 117 -20.09 -4.81 -14.93
CA TRP A 117 -20.49 -4.05 -16.12
C TRP A 117 -21.99 -4.21 -16.39
N LYS A 118 -22.81 -3.73 -15.45
CA LYS A 118 -24.28 -3.76 -15.55
C LYS A 118 -24.93 -2.67 -14.70
N GLU A 119 -26.20 -2.46 -14.99
CA GLU A 119 -27.14 -1.80 -14.08
C GLU A 119 -28.30 -2.76 -13.78
N VAL A 120 -28.96 -2.55 -12.65
CA VAL A 120 -29.97 -3.47 -12.10
C VAL A 120 -31.17 -2.74 -11.54
N PHE A 121 -32.32 -3.42 -11.53
CA PHE A 121 -33.53 -3.02 -10.80
C PHE A 121 -34.09 -4.24 -10.08
N ASP A 122 -34.21 -4.18 -8.75
CA ASP A 122 -34.76 -5.28 -7.95
C ASP A 122 -36.17 -4.95 -7.46
N PHE A 123 -37.02 -5.97 -7.37
CA PHE A 123 -38.39 -5.86 -6.89
C PHE A 123 -38.74 -7.10 -6.05
N GLN A 124 -39.14 -6.90 -4.80
CA GLN A 124 -39.44 -7.99 -3.86
C GLN A 124 -40.80 -8.63 -4.16
N VAL A 125 -40.95 -9.91 -3.84
CA VAL A 125 -42.20 -10.66 -4.07
C VAL A 125 -43.28 -10.28 -3.06
N LYS A 126 -42.95 -10.25 -1.77
CA LYS A 126 -43.90 -9.87 -0.70
C LYS A 126 -43.76 -8.40 -0.36
N ASP A 127 -44.80 -7.60 -0.61
CA ASP A 127 -44.79 -6.16 -0.35
C ASP A 127 -45.97 -5.76 0.56
N PRO A 128 -45.74 -5.28 1.80
CA PRO A 128 -44.44 -5.14 2.47
C PRO A 128 -43.87 -6.49 2.95
N THR A 129 -42.54 -6.62 3.00
CA THR A 129 -41.85 -7.72 3.70
C THR A 129 -41.45 -7.25 5.09
N PHE A 130 -41.78 -8.00 6.13
CA PHE A 130 -41.38 -7.71 7.50
C PHE A 130 -40.07 -8.42 7.85
N ILE A 131 -39.08 -7.68 8.34
CA ILE A 131 -37.77 -8.19 8.72
C ILE A 131 -37.35 -7.67 10.10
N PRO A 132 -36.61 -8.45 10.92
CA PRO A 132 -36.03 -7.96 12.17
C PRO A 132 -35.13 -6.75 11.95
N VAL A 133 -35.17 -5.78 12.87
CA VAL A 133 -34.33 -4.57 12.84
C VAL A 133 -32.85 -4.92 13.02
N THR A 134 -32.55 -6.02 13.72
CA THR A 134 -31.19 -6.48 13.95
C THR A 134 -31.08 -7.99 13.84
N SER A 135 -29.86 -8.50 13.67
CA SER A 135 -29.56 -9.93 13.74
C SER A 135 -29.50 -10.49 15.18
N ASP A 136 -29.76 -9.67 16.20
CA ASP A 136 -29.77 -10.10 17.60
C ASP A 136 -31.05 -10.88 17.89
N GLU A 137 -30.91 -12.12 18.35
CA GLU A 137 -32.04 -12.98 18.68
C GLU A 137 -32.80 -12.53 19.93
N HIS A 138 -32.28 -11.54 20.66
CA HIS A 138 -32.93 -10.93 21.82
C HIS A 138 -33.63 -9.60 21.49
N ASP A 139 -33.62 -9.17 20.22
CA ASP A 139 -34.26 -7.94 19.76
C ASP A 139 -35.49 -8.26 18.89
N ASP A 140 -36.68 -8.15 19.48
CA ASP A 140 -37.95 -8.47 18.84
C ASP A 140 -38.48 -7.35 17.91
N ARG A 141 -37.71 -6.28 17.69
CA ARG A 141 -38.15 -5.18 16.82
C ARG A 141 -38.14 -5.60 15.36
N ILE A 142 -39.20 -5.26 14.65
CA ILE A 142 -39.42 -5.56 13.24
C ILE A 142 -39.52 -4.24 12.46
N THR A 143 -38.85 -4.17 11.31
CA THR A 143 -39.05 -3.15 10.28
C THR A 143 -39.73 -3.77 9.06
N HIS A 144 -40.12 -2.95 8.09
CA HIS A 144 -40.71 -3.42 6.86
C HIS A 144 -40.03 -2.78 5.64
N TRP A 145 -39.87 -3.57 4.59
CA TRP A 145 -39.38 -3.13 3.30
C TRP A 145 -40.54 -3.02 2.32
N THR A 146 -40.53 -1.96 1.51
CA THR A 146 -41.51 -1.75 0.45
C THR A 146 -40.85 -1.56 -0.90
N ASN A 147 -41.54 -1.99 -1.96
CA ASN A 147 -41.09 -1.77 -3.32
C ASN A 147 -41.26 -0.31 -3.73
N GLN A 148 -40.19 0.25 -4.30
CA GLN A 148 -40.27 1.52 -5.03
C GLN A 148 -40.93 1.28 -6.39
N SER A 149 -42.02 1.98 -6.67
CA SER A 149 -42.72 1.88 -7.95
C SER A 149 -42.14 2.87 -8.97
N PRO A 150 -41.55 2.41 -10.09
CA PRO A 150 -41.19 3.29 -11.20
C PRO A 150 -42.45 3.85 -11.86
N GLN A 151 -42.45 5.15 -12.19
CA GLN A 151 -43.57 5.80 -12.89
C GLN A 151 -43.63 5.47 -14.38
N TYR A 152 -42.52 4.97 -14.94
CA TYR A 152 -42.39 4.57 -16.32
C TYR A 152 -41.56 3.27 -16.43
N PRO A 153 -41.96 2.31 -17.28
CA PRO A 153 -43.11 2.34 -18.18
C PRO A 153 -44.48 2.27 -17.47
N PRO A 154 -45.58 2.67 -18.12
CA PRO A 154 -46.93 2.50 -17.55
C PRO A 154 -47.23 1.03 -17.25
N ASN A 155 -47.96 0.76 -16.16
CA ASN A 155 -48.33 -0.59 -15.69
C ASN A 155 -47.13 -1.52 -15.41
N PHE A 156 -45.92 -0.98 -15.25
CA PHE A 156 -44.74 -1.83 -15.08
C PHE A 156 -44.79 -2.66 -13.81
N ARG A 157 -45.34 -2.09 -12.73
CA ARG A 157 -45.57 -2.78 -11.47
C ARG A 157 -46.48 -4.00 -11.67
N ASP A 158 -47.62 -3.81 -12.31
CA ASP A 158 -48.59 -4.89 -12.55
C ASP A 158 -47.96 -6.01 -13.39
N ILE A 159 -47.18 -5.67 -14.42
CA ILE A 159 -46.44 -6.64 -15.24
C ILE A 159 -45.42 -7.44 -14.40
N ILE A 160 -44.70 -6.77 -13.49
CA ILE A 160 -43.73 -7.43 -12.60
C ILE A 160 -44.45 -8.37 -11.63
N GLU A 161 -45.55 -7.92 -11.02
CA GLU A 161 -46.33 -8.70 -10.06
C GLU A 161 -46.97 -9.93 -10.73
N GLU A 162 -47.59 -9.79 -11.90
CA GLU A 162 -48.12 -10.92 -12.68
C GLU A 162 -47.02 -11.94 -13.04
N TYR A 163 -45.84 -11.45 -13.45
CA TYR A 163 -44.72 -12.32 -13.79
C TYR A 163 -44.18 -13.07 -12.56
N ILE A 164 -44.10 -12.40 -11.41
CA ILE A 164 -43.69 -13.00 -10.13
C ILE A 164 -44.60 -14.17 -9.76
N GLU A 165 -45.93 -14.04 -9.90
CA GLU A 165 -46.87 -15.12 -9.57
C GLU A 165 -46.60 -16.39 -10.38
N GLU A 166 -46.31 -16.26 -11.67
CA GLU A 166 -45.98 -17.41 -12.53
C GLU A 166 -44.59 -17.99 -12.22
N MET A 167 -43.62 -17.15 -11.84
CA MET A 167 -42.31 -17.62 -11.39
C MET A 167 -42.39 -18.37 -10.05
N GLU A 168 -43.23 -17.93 -9.11
CA GLU A 168 -43.48 -18.66 -7.86
C GLU A 168 -44.09 -20.04 -8.13
N LYS A 169 -45.14 -20.12 -8.96
CA LYS A 169 -45.77 -21.40 -9.34
C LYS A 169 -44.76 -22.36 -9.97
N LEU A 170 -43.93 -21.87 -10.90
CA LEU A 170 -42.89 -22.68 -11.53
C LEU A 170 -41.82 -23.11 -10.52
N SER A 171 -41.42 -22.22 -9.60
CA SER A 171 -40.44 -22.52 -8.55
C SER A 171 -40.91 -23.65 -7.63
N PHE A 172 -42.17 -23.63 -7.18
CA PHE A 172 -42.72 -24.71 -6.36
C PHE A 172 -42.76 -26.05 -7.10
N ARG A 173 -43.19 -26.08 -8.37
CA ARG A 173 -43.18 -27.30 -9.18
C ARG A 173 -41.77 -27.89 -9.33
N LEU A 174 -40.78 -27.04 -9.58
CA LEU A 174 -39.38 -27.48 -9.66
C LEU A 174 -38.87 -28.00 -8.31
N MET A 175 -39.22 -27.34 -7.22
CA MET A 175 -38.88 -27.78 -5.87
C MET A 175 -39.49 -29.14 -5.53
N GLU A 176 -40.73 -29.42 -5.96
CA GLU A 176 -41.37 -30.73 -5.80
C GLU A 176 -40.59 -31.84 -6.52
N LEU A 177 -40.18 -31.58 -7.78
CA LEU A 177 -39.39 -32.55 -8.56
C LEU A 177 -38.00 -32.76 -7.96
N ILE A 178 -37.36 -31.70 -7.46
CA ILE A 178 -36.07 -31.78 -6.76
C ILE A 178 -36.21 -32.58 -5.46
N ALA A 179 -37.27 -32.37 -4.67
CA ALA A 179 -37.53 -33.14 -3.46
C ALA A 179 -37.71 -34.64 -3.77
N LEU A 180 -38.55 -34.96 -4.75
CA LEU A 180 -38.77 -36.35 -5.20
C LEU A 180 -37.47 -36.99 -5.68
N SER A 181 -36.61 -36.25 -6.38
CA SER A 181 -35.33 -36.76 -6.89
C SER A 181 -34.32 -37.09 -5.78
N LEU A 182 -34.47 -36.46 -4.60
CA LEU A 182 -33.71 -36.75 -3.38
C LEU A 182 -34.34 -37.88 -2.55
N GLY A 183 -35.46 -38.45 -2.98
CA GLY A 183 -36.22 -39.46 -2.23
C GLY A 183 -37.06 -38.86 -1.08
N LEU A 184 -37.33 -37.55 -1.12
CA LEU A 184 -38.14 -36.85 -0.13
C LEU A 184 -39.61 -36.80 -0.58
N GLU A 185 -40.49 -36.42 0.34
CA GLU A 185 -41.88 -36.09 0.02
C GLU A 185 -41.93 -34.85 -0.89
N ALA A 186 -42.83 -34.81 -1.89
CA ALA A 186 -42.85 -33.75 -2.89
C ALA A 186 -42.90 -32.34 -2.27
N LYS A 187 -43.69 -32.17 -1.21
CA LYS A 187 -43.87 -30.86 -0.58
C LYS A 187 -42.88 -30.57 0.53
N ARG A 188 -41.84 -31.40 0.69
CA ARG A 188 -40.90 -31.32 1.82
C ARG A 188 -40.26 -29.95 1.98
N PHE A 189 -39.99 -29.25 0.89
CA PHE A 189 -39.38 -27.92 0.94
C PHE A 189 -40.40 -26.78 1.12
N GLU A 190 -41.69 -26.97 0.86
CA GLU A 190 -42.70 -25.90 0.87
C GLU A 190 -42.74 -25.17 2.22
N GLU A 191 -42.53 -25.88 3.33
CA GLU A 191 -42.57 -25.32 4.69
C GLU A 191 -41.58 -24.16 4.90
N PHE A 192 -40.46 -24.14 4.17
CA PHE A 192 -39.44 -23.09 4.29
C PHE A 192 -39.85 -21.78 3.60
N PHE A 193 -40.94 -21.77 2.83
CA PHE A 193 -41.38 -20.61 2.03
C PHE A 193 -42.77 -20.07 2.45
N MET A 194 -43.55 -20.81 3.26
CA MET A 194 -44.96 -20.52 3.54
C MET A 194 -45.26 -19.28 4.41
N LYS A 195 -44.28 -18.73 5.14
CA LYS A 195 -44.48 -17.54 5.99
C LYS A 195 -44.21 -16.26 5.21
N ASP A 196 -43.02 -15.70 5.42
CA ASP A 196 -42.54 -14.43 4.85
C ASP A 196 -41.29 -14.69 4.02
N GLN A 197 -41.46 -15.36 2.87
CA GLN A 197 -40.36 -15.63 1.96
C GLN A 197 -39.69 -14.33 1.49
N THR A 198 -38.37 -14.40 1.27
CA THR A 198 -37.53 -13.22 0.96
C THR A 198 -37.14 -13.15 -0.52
N SER A 199 -37.89 -13.83 -1.38
CA SER A 199 -37.67 -13.87 -2.82
C SER A 199 -37.83 -12.51 -3.49
N PHE A 200 -37.11 -12.31 -4.59
CA PHE A 200 -37.20 -11.10 -5.40
C PHE A 200 -36.85 -11.39 -6.86
N ILE A 201 -37.34 -10.52 -7.75
CA ILE A 201 -36.94 -10.48 -9.15
C ILE A 201 -35.90 -9.39 -9.35
N ARG A 202 -34.90 -9.64 -10.19
CA ARG A 202 -33.91 -8.66 -10.61
C ARG A 202 -33.92 -8.54 -12.12
N LEU A 203 -34.04 -7.31 -12.60
CA LEU A 203 -33.85 -6.98 -14.01
C LEU A 203 -32.40 -6.53 -14.18
N ASN A 204 -31.64 -7.18 -15.04
CA ASN A 204 -30.26 -6.78 -15.36
C ASN A 204 -30.19 -6.23 -16.78
N HIS A 205 -29.51 -5.10 -16.94
CA HIS A 205 -29.13 -4.55 -18.24
C HIS A 205 -27.60 -4.41 -18.32
N TYR A 206 -27.02 -4.98 -19.38
CA TYR A 206 -25.59 -4.96 -19.65
C TYR A 206 -25.35 -4.15 -20.93
N PRO A 207 -24.88 -2.90 -20.82
CA PRO A 207 -24.53 -2.09 -21.99
C PRO A 207 -23.36 -2.68 -22.78
N PRO A 208 -23.20 -2.36 -24.08
CA PRO A 208 -22.02 -2.76 -24.85
C PRO A 208 -20.73 -2.29 -24.15
N CYS A 209 -19.80 -3.22 -23.96
CA CYS A 209 -18.52 -2.97 -23.30
C CYS A 209 -17.41 -2.79 -24.34
N PRO A 210 -16.64 -1.68 -24.33
CA PRO A 210 -15.56 -1.47 -25.28
C PRO A 210 -14.37 -2.41 -25.08
N CYS A 211 -14.18 -2.96 -23.86
CA CYS A 211 -13.10 -3.91 -23.56
C CYS A 211 -13.65 -5.19 -22.90
N PRO A 212 -14.39 -6.03 -23.65
CA PRO A 212 -15.03 -7.23 -23.10
C PRO A 212 -14.02 -8.32 -22.69
N HIS A 213 -12.74 -8.17 -23.05
CA HIS A 213 -11.64 -9.02 -22.61
C HIS A 213 -11.09 -8.64 -21.22
N LEU A 214 -11.49 -7.48 -20.67
CA LEU A 214 -11.05 -6.98 -19.36
C LEU A 214 -12.17 -6.98 -18.32
N ALA A 215 -13.42 -6.81 -18.73
CA ALA A 215 -14.56 -6.68 -17.83
C ALA A 215 -15.50 -7.89 -17.87
N LEU A 216 -16.27 -8.08 -16.81
CA LEU A 216 -17.39 -9.02 -16.75
C LEU A 216 -18.68 -8.25 -16.44
N GLY A 217 -19.79 -8.72 -16.99
CA GLY A 217 -21.12 -8.20 -16.68
C GLY A 217 -21.51 -8.56 -15.24
N VAL A 218 -21.16 -9.76 -14.80
CA VAL A 218 -21.18 -10.17 -13.40
C VAL A 218 -19.94 -11.02 -13.16
N GLY A 219 -19.19 -10.71 -12.11
CA GLY A 219 -18.05 -11.53 -11.68
C GLY A 219 -18.44 -12.98 -11.31
N ARG A 220 -17.44 -13.81 -11.01
CA ARG A 220 -17.69 -15.20 -10.59
C ARG A 220 -18.36 -15.26 -9.21
N HIS A 221 -19.45 -15.99 -9.10
CA HIS A 221 -20.21 -16.15 -7.86
C HIS A 221 -21.01 -17.45 -7.86
N LYS A 222 -21.60 -17.75 -6.70
CA LYS A 222 -22.64 -18.77 -6.49
C LYS A 222 -23.88 -18.04 -5.97
N ASP A 223 -25.05 -18.59 -6.22
CA ASP A 223 -26.30 -18.02 -5.73
C ASP A 223 -26.58 -18.51 -4.31
N ALA A 224 -26.87 -17.59 -3.40
CA ALA A 224 -27.08 -17.93 -2.00
C ALA A 224 -28.44 -18.62 -1.74
N GLY A 225 -29.41 -18.50 -2.65
CA GLY A 225 -30.79 -18.95 -2.48
C GLY A 225 -31.02 -20.45 -2.56
N ALA A 226 -32.29 -20.83 -2.68
CA ALA A 226 -32.66 -22.22 -3.00
C ALA A 226 -32.59 -22.47 -4.51
N LEU A 227 -33.29 -21.65 -5.30
CA LEU A 227 -33.29 -21.74 -6.76
C LEU A 227 -33.20 -20.35 -7.39
N THR A 228 -32.63 -20.30 -8.60
CA THR A 228 -32.72 -19.13 -9.48
C THR A 228 -33.36 -19.56 -10.80
N LEU A 229 -34.38 -18.81 -11.24
CA LEU A 229 -35.06 -18.98 -12.52
C LEU A 229 -34.70 -17.79 -13.42
N LEU A 230 -33.91 -18.01 -14.45
CA LEU A 230 -33.34 -16.96 -15.28
C LEU A 230 -33.94 -16.97 -16.70
N ALA A 231 -34.68 -15.92 -17.04
CA ALA A 231 -34.93 -15.57 -18.43
C ALA A 231 -33.76 -14.73 -18.98
N GLN A 232 -33.33 -15.02 -20.21
CA GLN A 232 -32.32 -14.23 -20.92
C GLN A 232 -32.70 -14.03 -22.39
N ASP A 233 -32.14 -13.01 -23.00
CA ASP A 233 -32.27 -12.76 -24.44
C ASP A 233 -31.30 -13.60 -25.29
N GLU A 234 -31.40 -13.43 -26.61
CA GLU A 234 -30.60 -14.13 -27.61
C GLU A 234 -29.11 -13.73 -27.63
N VAL A 235 -28.68 -12.71 -26.87
CA VAL A 235 -27.27 -12.29 -26.81
C VAL A 235 -26.46 -13.30 -25.98
N GLY A 236 -27.09 -13.89 -24.97
CA GLY A 236 -26.45 -14.83 -24.04
C GLY A 236 -25.27 -14.18 -23.31
N GLY A 237 -24.36 -14.99 -22.77
CA GLY A 237 -23.16 -14.48 -22.07
C GLY A 237 -22.96 -15.11 -20.69
N LEU A 238 -23.98 -15.77 -20.15
CA LEU A 238 -23.83 -16.63 -18.98
C LEU A 238 -22.78 -17.72 -19.25
N GLN A 239 -21.86 -17.87 -18.32
CA GLN A 239 -20.89 -18.95 -18.28
C GLN A 239 -21.00 -19.69 -16.95
N VAL A 240 -21.06 -21.02 -17.00
CA VAL A 240 -21.14 -21.91 -15.84
C VAL A 240 -19.84 -22.69 -15.76
N LYS A 241 -19.31 -22.87 -14.55
CA LYS A 241 -18.08 -23.64 -14.34
C LYS A 241 -18.41 -25.12 -14.23
N ARG A 242 -18.04 -25.91 -15.24
CA ARG A 242 -18.35 -27.34 -15.29
C ARG A 242 -17.55 -28.09 -14.22
N LYS A 243 -18.22 -28.95 -13.44
CA LYS A 243 -17.60 -29.68 -12.33
C LYS A 243 -16.49 -30.64 -12.77
N ALA A 244 -16.71 -31.34 -13.89
CA ALA A 244 -15.86 -32.44 -14.36
C ALA A 244 -14.41 -32.01 -14.64
N ASP A 245 -14.19 -30.80 -15.16
CA ASP A 245 -12.87 -30.31 -15.58
C ASP A 245 -12.59 -28.86 -15.14
N GLN A 246 -13.51 -28.24 -14.40
CA GLN A 246 -13.40 -26.87 -13.90
C GLN A 246 -13.31 -25.79 -15.00
N GLU A 247 -13.68 -26.13 -16.23
CA GLU A 247 -13.69 -25.21 -17.36
C GLU A 247 -14.97 -24.36 -17.41
N TRP A 248 -14.84 -23.14 -17.93
CA TRP A 248 -15.97 -22.23 -18.14
C TRP A 248 -16.73 -22.60 -19.40
N VAL A 249 -18.00 -22.94 -19.27
CA VAL A 249 -18.89 -23.33 -20.36
C VAL A 249 -19.91 -22.23 -20.61
N ARG A 250 -20.04 -21.76 -21.86
CA ARG A 250 -21.06 -20.77 -22.23
C ARG A 250 -22.42 -21.45 -22.37
N VAL A 251 -23.43 -20.91 -21.69
CA VAL A 251 -24.81 -21.37 -21.85
C VAL A 251 -25.40 -20.78 -23.13
N LYS A 252 -25.81 -21.64 -24.05
CA LYS A 252 -26.48 -21.24 -25.29
C LYS A 252 -27.90 -20.76 -24.97
N PRO A 253 -28.31 -19.56 -25.40
CA PRO A 253 -29.71 -19.16 -25.33
C PRO A 253 -30.60 -20.16 -26.06
N THR A 254 -31.63 -20.65 -25.39
CA THR A 254 -32.71 -21.45 -25.98
C THR A 254 -33.97 -20.59 -25.97
N PRO A 255 -34.63 -20.39 -27.12
CA PRO A 255 -35.86 -19.61 -27.20
C PRO A 255 -36.89 -20.10 -26.18
N ASP A 256 -37.56 -19.15 -25.55
CA ASP A 256 -38.63 -19.36 -24.57
C ASP A 256 -38.26 -20.15 -23.30
N ALA A 257 -37.05 -20.71 -23.20
CA ALA A 257 -36.61 -21.48 -22.04
C ALA A 257 -36.24 -20.60 -20.83
N TYR A 258 -36.30 -21.22 -19.65
CA TYR A 258 -35.71 -20.68 -18.41
C TYR A 258 -34.46 -21.47 -18.05
N ILE A 259 -33.41 -20.77 -17.64
CA ILE A 259 -32.23 -21.41 -17.04
C ILE A 259 -32.47 -21.51 -15.54
N ILE A 260 -32.31 -22.71 -15.00
CA ILE A 260 -32.47 -23.03 -13.59
C ILE A 260 -31.11 -23.34 -13.00
N ASN A 261 -30.82 -22.81 -11.82
CA ASN A 261 -29.72 -23.31 -11.00
C ASN A 261 -30.11 -23.52 -9.55
N VAL A 262 -29.47 -24.53 -8.95
CA VAL A 262 -29.53 -24.76 -7.50
C VAL A 262 -28.58 -23.80 -6.80
N GLY A 263 -29.05 -23.17 -5.74
CA GLY A 263 -28.25 -22.29 -4.91
C GLY A 263 -27.70 -22.99 -3.66
N ASP A 264 -26.98 -22.22 -2.85
CA ASP A 264 -26.28 -22.71 -1.66
C ASP A 264 -27.24 -23.37 -0.64
N ILE A 265 -28.49 -22.91 -0.54
CA ILE A 265 -29.47 -23.50 0.40
C ILE A 265 -29.81 -24.95 0.01
N ILE A 266 -30.00 -25.24 -1.29
CA ILE A 266 -30.25 -26.62 -1.74
C ILE A 266 -29.01 -27.49 -1.52
N GLN A 267 -27.81 -26.92 -1.69
CA GLN A 267 -26.57 -27.64 -1.37
C GLN A 267 -26.49 -28.01 0.11
N VAL A 268 -26.85 -27.09 1.00
CA VAL A 268 -26.87 -27.36 2.45
C VAL A 268 -27.96 -28.38 2.81
N TRP A 269 -29.21 -28.16 2.37
CA TRP A 269 -30.33 -29.07 2.65
C TRP A 269 -30.05 -30.49 2.14
N SER A 270 -29.43 -30.61 0.97
CA SER A 270 -29.09 -31.91 0.37
C SER A 270 -27.77 -32.52 0.85
N ASN A 271 -27.06 -31.87 1.78
CA ASN A 271 -25.77 -32.31 2.33
C ASN A 271 -24.69 -32.62 1.25
N ASP A 272 -24.60 -31.74 0.24
CA ASP A 272 -23.79 -31.86 -1.00
C ASP A 272 -24.24 -32.93 -2.02
N LEU A 273 -25.42 -33.53 -1.89
CA LEU A 273 -25.93 -34.37 -2.98
C LEU A 273 -26.12 -33.54 -4.25
N TYR A 274 -26.62 -32.32 -4.09
CA TYR A 274 -26.64 -31.27 -5.12
C TYR A 274 -25.68 -30.16 -4.71
N GLU A 275 -25.02 -29.54 -5.68
CA GLU A 275 -24.03 -28.50 -5.41
C GLU A 275 -24.36 -27.26 -6.25
N SER A 276 -24.30 -26.12 -5.57
CA SER A 276 -24.38 -24.77 -6.12
C SER A 276 -23.12 -24.47 -6.91
N VAL A 277 -23.28 -24.08 -8.18
CA VAL A 277 -22.17 -23.99 -9.12
C VAL A 277 -21.74 -22.55 -9.38
N GLU A 278 -20.42 -22.36 -9.42
CA GLU A 278 -19.81 -21.07 -9.72
C GLU A 278 -20.15 -20.67 -11.17
N HIS A 279 -20.69 -19.48 -11.37
CA HIS A 279 -21.07 -18.95 -12.67
C HIS A 279 -20.69 -17.46 -12.79
N ARG A 280 -20.64 -16.94 -14.02
CA ARG A 280 -20.30 -15.53 -14.32
C ARG A 280 -21.00 -15.07 -15.59
N VAL A 281 -21.03 -13.76 -15.85
CA VAL A 281 -21.65 -13.21 -17.07
C VAL A 281 -20.64 -12.42 -17.88
N MET A 282 -20.47 -12.82 -19.14
CA MET A 282 -19.66 -12.16 -20.15
C MET A 282 -20.38 -10.93 -20.71
N VAL A 283 -19.59 -9.91 -21.06
CA VAL A 283 -20.05 -8.76 -21.86
C VAL A 283 -19.48 -8.83 -23.27
N ASN A 284 -20.04 -8.04 -24.17
CA ASN A 284 -19.61 -7.93 -25.56
C ASN A 284 -19.62 -6.45 -26.00
N SER A 285 -18.95 -6.14 -27.10
CA SER A 285 -18.80 -4.75 -27.59
C SER A 285 -19.88 -4.29 -28.57
N GLU A 286 -20.81 -5.16 -28.96
CA GLU A 286 -21.70 -4.92 -30.11
C GLU A 286 -23.15 -4.68 -29.70
N LYS A 287 -23.66 -5.48 -28.75
CA LYS A 287 -25.08 -5.54 -28.37
C LYS A 287 -25.24 -5.48 -26.86
N GLU A 288 -26.20 -4.67 -26.43
CA GLU A 288 -26.72 -4.73 -25.07
C GLU A 288 -27.37 -6.10 -24.80
N ARG A 289 -27.31 -6.55 -23.54
CA ARG A 289 -27.93 -7.80 -23.08
C ARG A 289 -28.90 -7.51 -21.95
N PHE A 290 -30.02 -8.23 -21.92
CA PHE A 290 -30.98 -8.22 -20.82
C PHE A 290 -31.13 -9.62 -20.21
N SER A 291 -31.33 -9.66 -18.90
CA SER A 291 -31.70 -10.91 -18.23
C SER A 291 -32.48 -10.67 -16.94
N ILE A 292 -33.43 -11.55 -16.67
CA ILE A 292 -34.43 -11.43 -15.60
C ILE A 292 -34.35 -12.67 -14.70
N PRO A 293 -33.37 -12.76 -13.78
CA PRO A 293 -33.38 -13.75 -12.71
C PRO A 293 -34.50 -13.47 -11.70
N PHE A 294 -35.25 -14.51 -11.37
CA PHE A 294 -36.08 -14.61 -10.20
C PHE A 294 -35.36 -15.49 -9.16
N PHE A 295 -35.06 -14.90 -8.01
CA PHE A 295 -34.34 -15.55 -6.93
C PHE A 295 -35.33 -16.10 -5.91
N PHE A 296 -35.42 -17.43 -5.82
CA PHE A 296 -36.36 -18.13 -4.93
C PHE A 296 -35.68 -18.47 -3.60
N PHE A 297 -36.00 -17.68 -2.58
CA PHE A 297 -35.38 -17.67 -1.27
C PHE A 297 -36.39 -18.04 -0.16
N PRO A 298 -35.96 -18.76 0.88
CA PRO A 298 -36.85 -19.13 1.97
C PRO A 298 -37.24 -17.92 2.86
N ALA A 299 -38.07 -18.18 3.86
CA ALA A 299 -38.45 -17.19 4.86
C ALA A 299 -37.25 -16.73 5.68
N HIS A 300 -37.27 -15.46 6.11
CA HIS A 300 -36.17 -14.83 6.86
C HIS A 300 -35.76 -15.63 8.11
N ASP A 301 -36.72 -16.22 8.83
CA ASP A 301 -36.51 -17.00 10.06
C ASP A 301 -36.05 -18.45 9.82
N THR A 302 -35.92 -18.89 8.57
CA THR A 302 -35.59 -20.28 8.22
C THR A 302 -34.23 -20.69 8.78
N GLU A 303 -34.20 -21.78 9.55
CA GLU A 303 -32.97 -22.47 9.94
C GLU A 303 -32.49 -23.37 8.79
N VAL A 304 -31.38 -23.00 8.18
CA VAL A 304 -30.74 -23.75 7.09
C VAL A 304 -29.73 -24.73 7.68
N LYS A 305 -29.97 -26.03 7.48
CA LYS A 305 -29.14 -27.15 7.92
C LYS A 305 -29.37 -28.37 7.03
N PRO A 306 -28.47 -29.37 7.00
CA PRO A 306 -28.72 -30.62 6.29
C PRO A 306 -30.04 -31.27 6.74
N LEU A 307 -30.87 -31.70 5.78
CA LEU A 307 -32.12 -32.39 6.09
C LEU A 307 -31.81 -33.73 6.75
N GLU A 308 -32.49 -34.03 7.84
CA GLU A 308 -32.25 -35.22 8.66
C GLU A 308 -32.41 -36.50 7.82
N GLU A 309 -33.37 -36.49 6.89
CA GLU A 309 -33.68 -37.57 5.95
C GLU A 309 -32.52 -37.89 4.97
N LEU A 310 -31.58 -36.97 4.80
CA LEU A 310 -30.42 -37.09 3.89
C LEU A 310 -29.09 -37.27 4.62
N THR A 311 -29.15 -37.47 5.94
CA THR A 311 -27.99 -37.71 6.80
C THR A 311 -28.09 -39.04 7.53
N ASP A 312 -26.97 -39.73 7.69
CA ASP A 312 -26.87 -40.97 8.48
C ASP A 312 -25.44 -41.16 9.03
N GLU A 313 -25.16 -42.30 9.66
CA GLU A 313 -23.82 -42.61 10.21
C GLU A 313 -22.72 -42.63 9.13
N LYS A 314 -23.05 -42.88 7.87
CA LYS A 314 -22.12 -42.92 6.74
C LYS A 314 -22.02 -41.57 6.02
N ASN A 315 -23.07 -40.76 6.05
CA ASN A 315 -23.14 -39.40 5.51
C ASN A 315 -23.55 -38.41 6.62
N PRO A 316 -22.65 -38.09 7.56
CA PRO A 316 -22.96 -37.17 8.64
C PRO A 316 -23.24 -35.74 8.12
N PRO A 317 -23.93 -34.89 8.89
CA PRO A 317 -24.18 -33.50 8.51
C PRO A 317 -22.86 -32.73 8.35
N LYS A 318 -22.63 -32.17 7.16
CA LYS A 318 -21.40 -31.44 6.82
C LYS A 318 -21.47 -29.94 7.13
N TYR A 319 -22.69 -29.43 7.31
CA TYR A 319 -22.96 -28.02 7.56
C TYR A 319 -23.50 -27.82 8.97
N ARG A 320 -23.09 -26.72 9.61
CA ARG A 320 -23.68 -26.28 10.88
C ARG A 320 -24.98 -25.52 10.61
N PRO A 321 -26.02 -25.67 11.44
CA PRO A 321 -27.24 -24.88 11.32
C PRO A 321 -26.97 -23.37 11.41
N TYR A 322 -27.66 -22.58 10.58
CA TYR A 322 -27.67 -21.12 10.64
C TYR A 322 -29.03 -20.55 10.21
N LYS A 323 -29.36 -19.32 10.64
CA LYS A 323 -30.57 -18.63 10.17
C LYS A 323 -30.32 -17.93 8.83
N TRP A 324 -31.19 -18.14 7.85
CA TRP A 324 -31.15 -17.49 6.53
C TRP A 324 -31.07 -15.97 6.65
N GLY A 325 -31.98 -15.39 7.44
CA GLY A 325 -32.06 -13.97 7.71
C GLY A 325 -30.73 -13.38 8.19
N LYS A 326 -30.03 -14.05 9.12
CA LYS A 326 -28.72 -13.59 9.61
C LYS A 326 -27.66 -13.57 8.51
N ALA A 327 -27.68 -14.53 7.57
CA ALA A 327 -26.75 -14.57 6.45
C ALA A 327 -27.06 -13.49 5.39
N THR A 328 -28.34 -13.20 5.12
CA THR A 328 -28.77 -12.15 4.19
C THR A 328 -28.63 -10.74 4.76
N THR A 329 -28.89 -10.55 6.05
CA THR A 329 -28.65 -9.33 6.83
C THR A 329 -27.16 -8.99 6.82
N ILE A 330 -26.25 -9.97 7.00
CA ILE A 330 -24.81 -9.75 6.85
C ILE A 330 -24.39 -9.36 5.41
N MET A 331 -25.03 -9.93 4.39
CA MET A 331 -24.70 -9.65 2.97
C MET A 331 -25.38 -8.39 2.40
N GLY A 332 -26.51 -7.98 2.96
CA GLY A 332 -27.27 -6.79 2.56
C GLY A 332 -26.95 -5.54 3.38
N GLU A 333 -26.41 -5.68 4.59
CA GLU A 333 -26.16 -4.55 5.50
C GLU A 333 -24.68 -4.15 5.60
N VAL A 334 -23.76 -5.00 5.14
CA VAL A 334 -22.32 -4.69 5.03
C VAL A 334 -21.86 -4.88 3.60
N ASP A 335 -21.40 -3.80 2.97
CA ASP A 335 -20.70 -3.89 1.69
C ASP A 335 -19.58 -4.95 1.80
N PRO A 336 -19.64 -6.04 1.01
CA PRO A 336 -18.68 -7.15 1.11
C PRO A 336 -17.22 -6.73 1.01
N ALA A 337 -16.94 -5.55 0.44
CA ALA A 337 -15.60 -4.97 0.40
C ALA A 337 -14.99 -4.72 1.78
N PHE A 338 -15.81 -4.57 2.84
CA PHE A 338 -15.34 -4.35 4.22
C PHE A 338 -15.16 -5.64 5.04
N ILE A 339 -15.69 -6.77 4.55
CA ILE A 339 -15.71 -8.02 5.31
C ILE A 339 -14.30 -8.63 5.32
N GLN A 340 -13.74 -8.78 6.52
CA GLN A 340 -12.48 -9.46 6.73
C GLN A 340 -12.63 -10.99 6.56
N ASP A 341 -11.58 -11.63 6.05
CA ASP A 341 -11.46 -13.09 6.07
C ASP A 341 -11.59 -13.63 7.49
N LEU A 342 -12.11 -14.85 7.62
CA LEU A 342 -12.44 -15.47 8.92
C LEU A 342 -11.29 -15.41 9.94
N GLU A 343 -10.06 -15.60 9.49
CA GLU A 343 -8.86 -15.56 10.34
C GLU A 343 -8.47 -14.15 10.82
N HIS A 344 -8.88 -13.11 10.08
CA HIS A 344 -8.52 -11.71 10.33
C HIS A 344 -9.62 -10.93 11.06
N ARG A 345 -10.82 -11.52 11.21
CA ARG A 345 -11.94 -10.89 11.91
C ARG A 345 -11.58 -10.54 13.36
N PRO A 346 -11.99 -9.36 13.85
CA PRO A 346 -11.72 -8.97 15.22
C PRO A 346 -12.49 -9.82 16.23
N LYS A 347 -11.82 -10.23 17.29
CA LYS A 347 -12.44 -10.90 18.43
C LYS A 347 -12.93 -9.82 19.39
N LEU A 348 -14.23 -9.55 19.42
CA LEU A 348 -14.83 -8.48 20.25
C LEU A 348 -14.59 -8.67 21.76
N HIS A 349 -14.30 -9.91 22.20
CA HIS A 349 -13.95 -10.24 23.58
C HIS A 349 -12.46 -10.56 23.68
N THR A 350 -11.60 -9.55 23.67
CA THR A 350 -10.15 -9.73 23.92
C THR A 350 -9.78 -9.22 25.31
N LEU A 351 -8.91 -9.98 26.01
CA LEU A 351 -8.49 -9.77 27.41
C LEU A 351 -7.89 -8.37 27.64
N GLN A 352 -8.49 -7.59 28.55
CA GLN A 352 -8.05 -6.25 28.97
C GLN A 352 -6.75 -6.22 29.81
N THR A 353 -5.91 -7.25 29.78
CA THR A 353 -5.07 -7.54 30.96
C THR A 353 -3.69 -6.88 30.98
N GLN A 354 -3.16 -6.33 29.89
CA GLN A 354 -1.87 -5.60 29.90
C GLN A 354 -1.84 -4.43 28.90
N ASN A 355 -1.69 -3.21 29.39
CA ASN A 355 -1.47 -2.02 28.54
C ASN A 355 0.00 -1.95 28.07
N ILE A 356 0.22 -1.29 26.94
CA ILE A 356 1.57 -0.91 26.50
C ILE A 356 2.23 0.04 27.52
N PRO A 357 3.58 0.13 27.56
CA PRO A 357 4.30 1.02 28.49
C PRO A 357 3.85 2.47 28.39
N VAL A 358 3.86 3.19 29.52
CA VAL A 358 3.57 4.64 29.59
C VAL A 358 4.82 5.34 30.10
N ILE A 359 5.34 6.30 29.33
CA ILE A 359 6.61 6.99 29.58
C ILE A 359 6.33 8.46 29.87
N ASP A 360 6.90 8.98 30.94
CA ASP A 360 6.77 10.39 31.34
C ASP A 360 7.92 11.23 30.78
N LEU A 361 7.61 12.21 29.92
CA LEU A 361 8.62 13.09 29.31
C LEU A 361 8.97 14.32 30.14
N SER A 362 8.45 14.45 31.37
CA SER A 362 8.78 15.54 32.30
C SER A 362 10.28 15.82 32.46
N PRO A 363 11.19 14.81 32.48
CA PRO A 363 12.63 15.06 32.60
C PRO A 363 13.23 15.93 31.48
N ILE A 364 12.61 15.98 30.31
CA ILE A 364 13.08 16.77 29.14
C ILE A 364 12.15 17.93 28.76
N THR A 365 10.99 18.06 29.44
CA THR A 365 10.03 19.14 29.21
C THR A 365 9.95 20.12 30.38
N ASN A 366 10.35 19.72 31.59
CA ASN A 366 10.34 20.55 32.79
C ASN A 366 11.75 20.77 33.35
N HIS A 367 12.25 22.00 33.27
CA HIS A 367 13.58 22.38 33.76
C HIS A 367 13.79 22.15 35.27
N ALA A 368 12.72 22.05 36.06
CA ALA A 368 12.81 21.78 37.51
C ALA A 368 13.13 20.30 37.85
N VAL A 369 12.95 19.39 36.88
CA VAL A 369 13.09 17.91 37.05
C VAL A 369 14.23 17.34 36.19
N SER A 370 14.93 18.21 35.45
CA SER A 370 15.94 17.82 34.45
C SER A 370 17.32 17.70 35.11
N ASP A 371 17.68 16.49 35.53
CA ASP A 371 19.03 16.12 35.97
C ASP A 371 19.57 14.96 35.12
N PRO A 372 20.90 14.77 35.01
CA PRO A 372 21.47 13.73 34.16
C PRO A 372 21.00 12.30 34.48
N SER A 373 20.71 12.00 35.75
CA SER A 373 20.24 10.67 36.18
C SER A 373 18.80 10.43 35.74
N SER A 374 17.94 11.45 35.75
CA SER A 374 16.55 11.33 35.29
C SER A 374 16.47 11.15 33.77
N ILE A 375 17.34 11.81 33.01
CA ILE A 375 17.47 11.59 31.55
C ILE A 375 18.00 10.19 31.24
N GLU A 376 19.00 9.70 31.96
CA GLU A 376 19.51 8.33 31.77
C GLU A 376 18.42 7.27 32.07
N GLY A 377 17.62 7.49 33.10
CA GLY A 377 16.45 6.66 33.41
C GLY A 377 15.43 6.64 32.26
N LEU A 378 15.08 7.83 31.75
CA LEU A 378 14.16 7.97 30.62
C LEU A 378 14.66 7.25 29.36
N VAL A 379 15.96 7.37 29.04
CA VAL A 379 16.58 6.69 27.89
C VAL A 379 16.47 5.16 28.05
N LYS A 380 16.66 4.63 29.26
CA LYS A 380 16.51 3.19 29.54
C LYS A 380 15.06 2.72 29.37
N GLU A 381 14.09 3.50 29.84
CA GLU A 381 12.66 3.20 29.67
C GLU A 381 12.26 3.16 28.19
N ILE A 382 12.68 4.16 27.41
CA ILE A 382 12.45 4.20 25.96
C ILE A 382 13.09 3.00 25.26
N GLY A 383 14.34 2.68 25.60
CA GLY A 383 15.03 1.53 25.04
C GLY A 383 14.32 0.20 25.34
N SER A 384 13.84 0.02 26.57
CA SER A 384 13.07 -1.16 26.97
C SER A 384 11.76 -1.24 26.20
N ALA A 385 11.00 -0.15 26.13
CA ALA A 385 9.74 -0.09 25.40
C ALA A 385 9.90 -0.36 23.91
N CYS A 386 10.92 0.21 23.26
CA CYS A 386 11.22 -0.05 21.84
C CYS A 386 11.57 -1.53 21.59
N LYS A 387 12.35 -2.13 22.49
CA LYS A 387 12.78 -3.53 22.39
C LYS A 387 11.63 -4.51 22.62
N GLU A 388 10.99 -4.43 23.78
CA GLU A 388 9.98 -5.40 24.23
C GLU A 388 8.65 -5.24 23.50
N TRP A 389 8.22 -4.00 23.27
CA TRP A 389 6.89 -3.69 22.74
C TRP A 389 6.92 -3.11 21.34
N GLY A 390 7.92 -2.28 21.01
CA GLY A 390 7.90 -1.45 19.81
C GLY A 390 6.77 -0.40 19.77
N PHE A 391 5.99 -0.31 20.85
CA PHE A 391 4.86 0.60 21.08
C PHE A 391 4.91 1.10 22.53
N PHE A 392 4.63 2.37 22.76
CA PHE A 392 4.47 2.96 24.10
C PHE A 392 3.64 4.24 24.05
N GLN A 393 3.08 4.66 25.17
CA GLN A 393 2.43 5.97 25.32
C GLN A 393 3.39 6.96 25.96
N VAL A 394 3.31 8.23 25.58
CA VAL A 394 4.04 9.32 26.23
C VAL A 394 3.07 10.32 26.84
N ILE A 395 3.35 10.74 28.07
CA ILE A 395 2.65 11.80 28.80
C ILE A 395 3.61 12.95 29.11
N ASN A 396 3.07 14.11 29.51
CA ASN A 396 3.87 15.32 29.81
C ASN A 396 4.82 15.71 28.69
N HIS A 397 4.39 15.49 27.45
CA HIS A 397 5.16 15.64 26.20
C HIS A 397 5.40 17.08 25.76
N GLY A 398 4.84 18.07 26.45
CA GLY A 398 5.06 19.50 26.19
C GLY A 398 4.28 20.08 25.01
N VAL A 399 3.72 19.25 24.11
CA VAL A 399 2.79 19.73 23.07
C VAL A 399 1.51 20.31 23.72
N PRO A 400 1.13 21.57 23.40
CA PRO A 400 -0.08 22.19 23.96
C PRO A 400 -1.36 21.43 23.58
N ILE A 401 -2.22 21.19 24.59
CA ILE A 401 -3.51 20.50 24.37
C ILE A 401 -4.43 21.25 23.40
N THR A 402 -4.33 22.59 23.35
CA THR A 402 -5.14 23.44 22.47
C THR A 402 -4.90 23.11 20.99
N LEU A 403 -3.68 22.79 20.58
CA LEU A 403 -3.39 22.40 19.20
C LEU A 403 -4.08 21.09 18.82
N ARG A 404 -4.10 20.12 19.75
CA ARG A 404 -4.82 18.85 19.56
C ARG A 404 -6.33 19.09 19.47
N GLN A 405 -6.89 19.96 20.31
CA GLN A 405 -8.31 20.31 20.27
C GLN A 405 -8.69 21.00 18.96
N ASN A 406 -7.87 21.94 18.50
CA ASN A 406 -8.11 22.68 17.26
C ASN A 406 -8.10 21.75 16.04
N ILE A 407 -7.10 20.86 15.91
CA ILE A 407 -7.03 19.93 14.79
C ILE A 407 -8.16 18.88 14.85
N GLU A 408 -8.55 18.41 16.04
CA GLU A 408 -9.68 17.49 16.19
C GLU A 408 -11.01 18.16 15.80
N GLN A 409 -11.26 19.38 16.28
CA GLN A 409 -12.45 20.15 15.93
C GLN A 409 -12.52 20.42 14.42
N GLY A 410 -11.42 20.88 13.83
CA GLY A 410 -11.32 21.09 12.39
C GLY A 410 -11.53 19.80 11.60
N SER A 411 -11.00 18.67 12.08
CA SER A 411 -11.20 17.36 11.45
C SER A 411 -12.67 16.96 11.48
N ARG A 412 -13.34 17.07 12.64
CA ARG A 412 -14.78 16.75 12.78
C ARG A 412 -15.64 17.58 11.84
N MET A 413 -15.37 18.89 11.77
CA MET A 413 -16.03 19.79 10.84
C MET A 413 -15.76 19.39 9.38
N PHE A 414 -14.52 19.04 9.03
CA PHE A 414 -14.16 18.61 7.68
C PHE A 414 -14.87 17.31 7.26
N PHE A 415 -14.79 16.25 8.07
CA PHE A 415 -15.39 14.94 7.75
C PHE A 415 -16.92 14.96 7.80
N GLY A 416 -17.52 15.88 8.56
CA GLY A 416 -18.96 16.11 8.59
C GLY A 416 -19.53 16.83 7.36
N GLN A 417 -18.69 17.28 6.42
CA GLN A 417 -19.15 17.85 5.15
C GLN A 417 -19.71 16.79 4.19
N THR A 418 -20.44 17.25 3.16
CA THR A 418 -20.90 16.36 2.09
C THR A 418 -19.73 15.72 1.35
N LEU A 419 -19.97 14.55 0.77
CA LEU A 419 -18.95 13.84 -0.01
C LEU A 419 -18.42 14.67 -1.20
N GLU A 420 -19.27 15.50 -1.80
CA GLU A 420 -18.90 16.41 -2.88
C GLU A 420 -17.86 17.43 -2.42
N GLU A 421 -18.08 18.09 -1.27
CA GLU A 421 -17.13 19.04 -0.69
C GLU A 421 -15.80 18.37 -0.32
N LYS A 422 -15.85 17.20 0.32
CA LYS A 422 -14.64 16.44 0.68
C LYS A 422 -13.83 16.04 -0.57
N ARG A 423 -14.51 15.67 -1.66
CA ARG A 423 -13.86 15.26 -2.92
C ARG A 423 -13.19 16.40 -3.70
N LYS A 424 -13.45 17.67 -3.38
CA LYS A 424 -12.73 18.80 -3.99
C LYS A 424 -11.22 18.79 -3.69
N VAL A 425 -10.85 18.18 -2.57
CA VAL A 425 -9.44 18.01 -2.15
C VAL A 425 -9.00 16.55 -2.20
N ARG A 426 -9.64 15.73 -3.05
CA ARG A 426 -9.29 14.31 -3.19
C ARG A 426 -7.85 14.15 -3.69
N ARG A 427 -7.13 13.17 -3.16
CA ARG A 427 -5.83 12.75 -3.70
C ARG A 427 -6.00 12.06 -5.05
N ASP A 428 -5.02 12.17 -5.93
CA ASP A 428 -4.99 11.60 -7.27
C ASP A 428 -3.56 11.18 -7.68
N GLU A 429 -3.36 10.71 -8.91
CA GLU A 429 -2.04 10.28 -9.41
C GLU A 429 -0.99 11.39 -9.43
N LYS A 430 -1.41 12.66 -9.45
CA LYS A 430 -0.53 13.83 -9.47
C LYS A 430 -0.30 14.41 -8.08
N SER A 431 -1.25 14.24 -7.16
CA SER A 431 -1.16 14.72 -5.79
C SER A 431 -1.43 13.59 -4.79
N ALA A 432 -0.36 13.13 -4.16
CA ALA A 432 -0.35 11.99 -3.24
C ALA A 432 -1.00 12.26 -1.87
N VAL A 433 -1.45 13.49 -1.59
CA VAL A 433 -2.06 13.92 -0.33
C VAL A 433 -3.41 14.59 -0.58
N GLY A 434 -4.29 14.55 0.42
CA GLY A 434 -5.68 14.99 0.33
C GLY A 434 -6.67 13.95 0.86
N TYR A 435 -7.95 14.14 0.53
CA TYR A 435 -9.05 13.28 0.96
C TYR A 435 -9.10 11.94 0.22
N TYR A 436 -9.46 10.87 0.93
CA TYR A 436 -9.74 9.55 0.34
C TYR A 436 -10.67 8.71 1.24
N ASP A 437 -11.57 7.94 0.63
CA ASP A 437 -12.67 7.17 1.27
C ASP A 437 -12.66 5.68 0.91
N THR A 438 -11.61 5.23 0.22
CA THR A 438 -11.51 3.91 -0.42
C THR A 438 -10.15 3.27 -0.15
N GLU A 439 -9.54 3.54 1.01
CA GLU A 439 -8.30 2.89 1.43
C GLU A 439 -8.51 1.37 1.53
N HIS A 440 -7.51 0.62 1.08
CA HIS A 440 -7.49 -0.83 1.19
C HIS A 440 -6.25 -1.28 1.94
N THR A 441 -6.43 -2.15 2.91
CA THR A 441 -5.34 -2.86 3.57
C THR A 441 -5.43 -4.33 3.21
N LYS A 442 -4.38 -4.86 2.56
CA LYS A 442 -4.33 -6.24 2.07
C LYS A 442 -5.59 -6.64 1.25
N ASN A 443 -6.02 -5.76 0.35
CA ASN A 443 -7.15 -5.94 -0.57
C ASN A 443 -8.56 -5.93 0.08
N VAL A 444 -8.67 -5.62 1.37
CA VAL A 444 -9.96 -5.39 2.03
C VAL A 444 -10.11 -3.88 2.28
N ARG A 445 -11.29 -3.34 2.00
CA ARG A 445 -11.58 -1.92 2.21
C ARG A 445 -11.63 -1.63 3.71
N ASP A 446 -10.92 -0.59 4.12
CA ASP A 446 -10.89 -0.14 5.50
C ASP A 446 -12.16 0.67 5.83
N TRP A 447 -12.79 0.43 6.99
CA TRP A 447 -13.96 1.18 7.47
C TRP A 447 -13.54 2.56 8.02
N LYS A 448 -13.01 3.42 7.14
CA LYS A 448 -12.55 4.76 7.48
C LYS A 448 -12.56 5.72 6.29
N GLU A 449 -12.55 7.00 6.62
CA GLU A 449 -12.17 8.09 5.73
C GLU A 449 -10.83 8.68 6.17
N VAL A 450 -10.04 9.19 5.22
CA VAL A 450 -8.74 9.80 5.51
C VAL A 450 -8.56 11.16 4.83
N PHE A 451 -7.77 12.02 5.46
CA PHE A 451 -7.22 13.23 4.87
C PHE A 451 -5.73 13.31 5.19
N ASP A 452 -4.90 13.24 4.14
CA ASP A 452 -3.45 13.29 4.23
C ASP A 452 -2.92 14.70 3.94
N PHE A 453 -1.89 15.15 4.66
CA PHE A 453 -1.12 16.35 4.32
C PHE A 453 0.34 16.22 4.75
N LEU A 454 1.24 16.92 4.05
CA LEU A 454 2.68 16.96 4.31
C LEU A 454 2.99 17.91 5.47
N ALA A 455 3.91 17.52 6.34
CA ALA A 455 4.31 18.34 7.49
C ALA A 455 5.06 19.62 7.06
N LYS A 456 5.81 19.54 5.95
CA LYS A 456 6.45 20.69 5.30
C LYS A 456 5.73 20.99 3.98
N ASP A 457 5.39 22.26 3.76
CA ASP A 457 4.55 22.70 2.65
C ASP A 457 5.12 24.02 2.08
N PRO A 458 5.74 24.01 0.88
CA PRO A 458 5.93 22.84 0.03
C PRO A 458 6.94 21.81 0.58
N THR A 459 6.75 20.53 0.26
CA THR A 459 7.84 19.54 0.38
C THR A 459 8.60 19.50 -0.93
N LEU A 460 9.89 19.76 -0.85
CA LEU A 460 10.79 19.78 -2.00
C LEU A 460 11.37 18.38 -2.20
N VAL A 461 11.18 17.81 -3.38
CA VAL A 461 11.62 16.46 -3.73
C VAL A 461 12.82 16.54 -4.69
N PRO A 462 14.03 16.10 -4.28
CA PRO A 462 15.16 15.95 -5.19
C PRO A 462 14.91 14.81 -6.20
N LEU A 463 15.43 14.96 -7.42
CA LEU A 463 15.19 14.09 -8.59
C LEU A 463 15.54 12.60 -8.43
N SER A 464 16.40 12.22 -7.48
CA SER A 464 17.10 10.93 -7.58
C SER A 464 16.54 9.84 -6.65
N ALA A 465 15.64 9.02 -7.20
CA ALA A 465 15.44 7.62 -6.81
C ALA A 465 15.32 6.69 -8.04
N ASP A 466 15.76 7.13 -9.22
CA ASP A 466 15.81 6.27 -10.40
C ASP A 466 17.25 5.83 -10.67
N GLU A 467 17.47 4.52 -10.76
CA GLU A 467 18.76 3.91 -11.10
C GLU A 467 19.06 4.00 -12.62
N HIS A 468 18.16 4.63 -13.39
CA HIS A 468 18.22 4.77 -14.85
C HIS A 468 18.20 6.24 -15.33
N ASP A 469 18.43 7.23 -14.46
CA ASP A 469 18.63 8.62 -14.94
C ASP A 469 20.08 8.78 -15.41
N ASP A 470 20.33 8.42 -16.67
CA ASP A 470 21.64 8.47 -17.36
C ASP A 470 22.12 9.89 -17.68
N ARG A 471 21.64 10.91 -16.96
CA ARG A 471 22.15 12.28 -17.06
C ARG A 471 23.46 12.42 -16.29
N LEU A 472 24.51 11.81 -16.83
CA LEU A 472 25.87 11.91 -16.35
C LEU A 472 26.39 13.34 -16.58
N THR A 473 26.85 14.00 -15.52
CA THR A 473 27.61 15.25 -15.68
C THR A 473 29.03 14.87 -16.11
N GLN A 474 29.43 15.35 -17.28
CA GLN A 474 30.76 15.12 -17.82
C GLN A 474 31.75 16.12 -17.24
N TRP A 475 32.73 15.65 -16.47
CA TRP A 475 33.87 16.48 -16.05
C TRP A 475 34.98 16.39 -17.09
N THR A 476 35.55 17.55 -17.43
CA THR A 476 36.71 17.67 -18.34
C THR A 476 37.81 18.45 -17.66
N ASN A 477 39.06 18.04 -17.89
CA ASN A 477 40.22 18.71 -17.30
C ASN A 477 40.49 20.01 -18.07
N THR A 478 40.59 21.12 -17.35
CA THR A 478 40.97 22.43 -17.90
C THR A 478 42.47 22.65 -17.72
N SER A 479 43.23 22.80 -18.81
CA SER A 479 44.68 23.02 -18.75
C SER A 479 45.05 24.45 -19.16
N PRO A 480 45.92 25.15 -18.42
CA PRO A 480 46.44 26.44 -18.84
C PRO A 480 47.33 26.30 -20.08
N PRO A 481 47.43 27.36 -20.91
CA PRO A 481 48.30 27.39 -22.08
C PRO A 481 49.80 27.46 -21.73
N TYR A 482 50.13 27.85 -20.49
CA TYR A 482 51.49 27.87 -19.96
C TYR A 482 51.51 27.25 -18.55
N PRO A 483 52.56 26.47 -18.19
CA PRO A 483 53.72 26.10 -18.99
C PRO A 483 53.37 25.19 -20.19
N PRO A 484 54.19 25.17 -21.25
CA PRO A 484 53.92 24.30 -22.41
C PRO A 484 53.89 22.83 -21.98
N ASN A 485 53.00 22.06 -22.60
CA ASN A 485 52.78 20.63 -22.33
C ASN A 485 52.35 20.32 -20.87
N PHE A 486 51.77 21.29 -20.15
CA PHE A 486 51.39 21.10 -18.75
C PHE A 486 50.47 19.88 -18.54
N ARG A 487 49.44 19.72 -19.37
CA ARG A 487 48.53 18.58 -19.36
C ARG A 487 49.26 17.25 -19.54
N ASP A 488 50.15 17.15 -20.52
CA ASP A 488 50.88 15.92 -20.83
C ASP A 488 51.81 15.53 -19.68
N ILE A 489 52.48 16.52 -19.06
CA ILE A 489 53.33 16.32 -17.88
C ILE A 489 52.49 15.80 -16.69
N ILE A 490 51.29 16.34 -16.46
CA ILE A 490 50.38 15.84 -15.43
C ILE A 490 49.97 14.39 -15.73
N GLN A 491 49.56 14.10 -16.96
CA GLN A 491 49.11 12.75 -17.35
C GLN A 491 50.21 11.69 -17.20
N GLU A 492 51.44 12.00 -17.62
CA GLU A 492 52.59 11.10 -17.46
C GLU A 492 52.87 10.77 -15.98
N TYR A 493 52.63 11.73 -15.09
CA TYR A 493 52.79 11.58 -13.65
C TYR A 493 51.62 10.81 -13.02
N VAL A 494 50.38 11.11 -13.44
CA VAL A 494 49.16 10.38 -13.06
C VAL A 494 49.31 8.88 -13.27
N GLU A 495 49.81 8.45 -14.44
CA GLU A 495 50.00 7.03 -14.76
C GLU A 495 50.94 6.31 -13.76
N GLU A 496 51.98 6.99 -13.27
CA GLU A 496 52.88 6.42 -12.27
C GLU A 496 52.27 6.43 -10.87
N MET A 497 51.47 7.45 -10.55
CA MET A 497 50.74 7.52 -9.29
C MET A 497 49.64 6.45 -9.21
N GLU A 498 48.94 6.16 -10.30
CA GLU A 498 47.96 5.06 -10.35
C GLU A 498 48.62 3.70 -10.10
N LYS A 499 49.76 3.42 -10.76
CA LYS A 499 50.54 2.19 -10.51
C LYS A 499 50.93 2.07 -9.04
N LEU A 500 51.41 3.17 -8.43
CA LEU A 500 51.77 3.19 -7.02
C LEU A 500 50.55 2.98 -6.12
N SER A 501 49.43 3.64 -6.40
CA SER A 501 48.17 3.51 -5.66
C SER A 501 47.65 2.08 -5.66
N PHE A 502 47.56 1.44 -6.83
CA PHE A 502 47.12 0.04 -6.90
C PHE A 502 48.09 -0.90 -6.19
N LYS A 503 49.41 -0.64 -6.28
CA LYS A 503 50.38 -1.46 -5.54
C LYS A 503 50.24 -1.32 -4.03
N LEU A 504 49.97 -0.11 -3.52
CA LEU A 504 49.72 0.11 -2.10
C LEU A 504 48.41 -0.55 -1.66
N MET A 505 47.34 -0.44 -2.46
CA MET A 505 46.06 -1.09 -2.19
C MET A 505 46.17 -2.62 -2.18
N GLU A 506 46.98 -3.19 -3.07
CA GLU A 506 47.31 -4.62 -3.07
C GLU A 506 47.98 -5.04 -1.75
N LEU A 507 48.98 -4.28 -1.30
CA LEU A 507 49.67 -4.55 -0.03
C LEU A 507 48.74 -4.41 1.17
N ILE A 508 47.83 -3.42 1.16
CA ILE A 508 46.81 -3.23 2.19
C ILE A 508 45.85 -4.43 2.21
N ALA A 509 45.34 -4.86 1.04
CA ALA A 509 44.46 -6.01 0.93
C ALA A 509 45.12 -7.28 1.50
N LEU A 510 46.36 -7.56 1.11
CA LEU A 510 47.13 -8.69 1.62
C LEU A 510 47.36 -8.60 3.14
N SER A 511 47.62 -7.41 3.67
CA SER A 511 47.79 -7.22 5.13
C SER A 511 46.51 -7.50 5.93
N LEU A 512 45.35 -7.36 5.29
CA LEU A 512 44.03 -7.65 5.87
C LEU A 512 43.60 -9.11 5.65
N GLY A 513 44.44 -9.95 5.03
CA GLY A 513 44.10 -11.34 4.69
C GLY A 513 43.13 -11.47 3.51
N LEU A 514 43.00 -10.43 2.69
CA LEU A 514 42.15 -10.40 1.50
C LEU A 514 42.94 -10.78 0.24
N GLU A 515 42.21 -11.09 -0.84
CA GLU A 515 42.82 -11.27 -2.15
C GLU A 515 43.51 -9.99 -2.63
N ALA A 516 44.66 -10.13 -3.28
CA ALA A 516 45.51 -9.02 -3.75
C ALA A 516 44.76 -7.94 -4.54
N LYS A 517 43.76 -8.35 -5.32
CA LYS A 517 42.98 -7.46 -6.20
C LYS A 517 41.66 -6.99 -5.62
N ARG A 518 41.40 -7.27 -4.33
CA ARG A 518 40.09 -7.04 -3.71
C ARG A 518 39.60 -5.61 -3.84
N PHE A 519 40.50 -4.63 -3.82
CA PHE A 519 40.11 -3.23 -3.93
C PHE A 519 40.10 -2.69 -5.37
N GLU A 520 40.67 -3.41 -6.35
CA GLU A 520 40.75 -2.92 -7.74
C GLU A 520 39.37 -2.67 -8.33
N GLU A 521 38.38 -3.52 -8.02
CA GLU A 521 37.01 -3.44 -8.56
C GLU A 521 36.30 -2.11 -8.25
N TYR A 522 36.65 -1.43 -7.15
CA TYR A 522 36.04 -0.15 -6.76
C TYR A 522 36.54 1.04 -7.60
N PHE A 523 37.62 0.87 -8.37
CA PHE A 523 38.24 1.95 -9.17
C PHE A 523 38.18 1.68 -10.68
N MET A 524 37.61 0.56 -11.14
CA MET A 524 37.64 0.16 -12.55
C MET A 524 36.63 0.89 -13.46
N LYS A 525 35.60 1.54 -12.89
CA LYS A 525 34.57 2.24 -13.66
C LYS A 525 34.21 3.56 -12.99
N ASP A 526 34.30 4.65 -13.75
CA ASP A 526 33.91 6.01 -13.37
C ASP A 526 34.59 6.51 -12.06
N GLN A 527 35.90 6.25 -11.88
CA GLN A 527 36.62 6.71 -10.70
C GLN A 527 36.76 8.25 -10.68
N THR A 528 36.69 8.82 -9.48
CA THR A 528 36.81 10.26 -9.21
C THR A 528 38.17 10.63 -8.59
N SER A 529 39.17 9.75 -8.73
CA SER A 529 40.54 10.00 -8.29
C SER A 529 41.10 11.25 -8.97
N PHE A 530 41.69 12.17 -8.20
CA PHE A 530 42.26 13.41 -8.72
C PHE A 530 43.62 13.69 -8.10
N ILE A 531 44.42 14.48 -8.82
CA ILE A 531 45.65 15.09 -8.34
C ILE A 531 45.35 16.54 -7.96
N ARG A 532 45.82 16.95 -6.78
CA ARG A 532 45.78 18.33 -6.32
C ARG A 532 47.18 18.88 -6.14
N PHE A 533 47.49 19.98 -6.81
CA PHE A 533 48.64 20.79 -6.48
C PHE A 533 48.25 21.82 -5.42
N ASN A 534 49.00 21.88 -4.33
CA ASN A 534 48.84 22.91 -3.31
C ASN A 534 50.07 23.82 -3.37
N HIS A 535 49.85 25.13 -3.47
CA HIS A 535 50.90 26.13 -3.33
C HIS A 535 50.56 27.01 -2.12
N TYR A 536 51.53 27.15 -1.21
CA TYR A 536 51.43 27.96 0.00
C TYR A 536 52.30 29.21 -0.18
N PRO A 537 51.72 30.36 -0.53
CA PRO A 537 52.49 31.59 -0.71
C PRO A 537 53.15 32.02 0.61
N PRO A 538 54.31 32.70 0.58
CA PRO A 538 54.92 33.26 1.78
C PRO A 538 53.92 34.09 2.59
N CYS A 539 53.74 33.74 3.88
CA CYS A 539 52.83 34.44 4.77
C CYS A 539 53.59 35.52 5.55
N PRO A 540 53.19 36.80 5.50
CA PRO A 540 53.82 37.85 6.30
C PRO A 540 53.68 37.66 7.81
N ASN A 541 52.61 36.99 8.24
CA ASN A 541 52.29 36.76 9.66
C ASN A 541 51.98 35.27 9.92
N PRO A 542 52.99 34.38 9.86
CA PRO A 542 52.78 32.94 9.91
C PRO A 542 52.20 32.43 11.24
N HIS A 543 52.26 33.24 12.31
CA HIS A 543 51.66 32.91 13.61
C HIS A 543 50.14 33.14 13.67
N LEU A 544 49.55 33.82 12.68
CA LEU A 544 48.13 34.18 12.64
C LEU A 544 47.35 33.45 11.54
N ALA A 545 48.02 32.68 10.69
CA ALA A 545 47.41 32.00 9.56
C ALA A 545 47.89 30.55 9.47
N LEU A 546 47.01 29.66 9.03
CA LEU A 546 47.36 28.29 8.68
C LEU A 546 47.31 28.15 7.15
N GLY A 547 48.27 27.42 6.58
CA GLY A 547 48.22 27.06 5.16
C GLY A 547 46.95 26.30 4.83
N VAL A 548 46.55 25.36 5.69
CA VAL A 548 45.25 24.69 5.68
C VAL A 548 44.84 24.38 7.12
N GLY A 549 43.56 24.59 7.46
CA GLY A 549 43.04 24.25 8.79
C GLY A 549 43.07 22.75 9.11
N ARG A 550 42.82 22.38 10.38
CA ARG A 550 42.72 20.97 10.81
C ARG A 550 41.61 20.21 10.07
N HIS A 551 41.96 19.16 9.33
CA HIS A 551 41.02 18.35 8.55
C HIS A 551 41.42 16.86 8.54
N LYS A 552 40.58 16.05 7.91
CA LYS A 552 40.87 14.66 7.51
C LYS A 552 40.57 14.55 6.03
N ASP A 553 41.36 13.78 5.30
CA ASP A 553 41.11 13.53 3.88
C ASP A 553 39.88 12.62 3.72
N PRO A 554 39.00 12.88 2.75
CA PRO A 554 37.80 12.07 2.53
C PRO A 554 38.04 10.83 1.66
N GLY A 555 39.20 10.72 0.99
CA GLY A 555 39.52 9.64 0.06
C GLY A 555 39.99 8.35 0.75
N ALA A 556 39.99 7.24 0.00
CA ALA A 556 40.45 5.94 0.50
C ALA A 556 41.97 5.89 0.75
N LEU A 557 42.74 6.64 -0.04
CA LEU A 557 44.21 6.69 0.02
C LEU A 557 44.69 8.08 -0.44
N THR A 558 45.49 8.76 0.38
CA THR A 558 46.21 9.96 -0.05
C THR A 558 47.71 9.66 -0.16
N ILE A 559 48.29 10.00 -1.30
CA ILE A 559 49.74 9.95 -1.55
C ILE A 559 50.23 11.38 -1.76
N LEU A 560 50.98 11.90 -0.79
CA LEU A 560 51.45 13.27 -0.77
C LEU A 560 52.94 13.34 -1.12
N GLY A 561 53.24 14.07 -2.20
CA GLY A 561 54.59 14.57 -2.47
C GLY A 561 54.76 15.94 -1.80
N GLN A 562 55.78 16.08 -0.95
CA GLN A 562 56.17 17.37 -0.38
C GLN A 562 57.56 17.75 -0.87
N ASP A 563 57.83 19.05 -0.96
CA ASP A 563 59.16 19.57 -1.24
C ASP A 563 59.98 19.67 0.05
N GLU A 564 61.10 20.40 0.00
CA GLU A 564 62.00 20.56 1.15
C GLU A 564 61.49 21.59 2.18
N VAL A 565 60.35 22.24 1.93
CA VAL A 565 59.79 23.23 2.85
C VAL A 565 58.93 22.53 3.90
N GLU A 566 59.38 22.58 5.16
CA GLU A 566 58.62 22.01 6.28
C GLU A 566 57.28 22.74 6.49
N GLY A 567 56.23 22.00 6.87
CA GLY A 567 54.93 22.61 7.18
C GLY A 567 53.79 21.64 7.49
N LEU A 568 53.90 20.37 7.08
CA LEU A 568 52.91 19.36 7.40
C LEU A 568 52.95 18.99 8.88
N GLU A 569 51.82 19.12 9.56
CA GLU A 569 51.63 18.68 10.95
C GLU A 569 50.49 17.66 11.01
N VAL A 570 50.69 16.59 11.78
CA VAL A 570 49.66 15.56 12.00
C VAL A 570 49.50 15.27 13.47
N LYS A 571 48.24 15.15 13.90
CA LYS A 571 47.88 14.83 15.28
C LYS A 571 48.13 13.35 15.53
N HIS A 572 49.07 13.03 16.42
CA HIS A 572 49.41 11.65 16.76
C HIS A 572 48.29 11.01 17.59
N LYS A 573 47.79 9.83 17.18
CA LYS A 573 46.66 9.16 17.83
C LYS A 573 46.88 8.86 19.32
N ALA A 574 48.11 8.47 19.71
CA ALA A 574 48.38 8.04 21.09
C ALA A 574 48.67 9.16 22.09
N TYR A 575 49.15 10.32 21.63
CA TYR A 575 49.57 11.44 22.49
C TYR A 575 48.70 12.67 22.33
N GLU A 576 47.82 12.70 21.32
CA GLU A 576 46.98 13.84 20.95
C GLU A 576 47.73 15.14 20.63
N GLU A 577 49.04 15.07 20.43
CA GLU A 577 49.88 16.22 20.08
C GLU A 577 50.06 16.33 18.56
N TRP A 578 50.25 17.56 18.09
CA TRP A 578 50.61 17.85 16.71
C TRP A 578 52.10 17.61 16.50
N ILE A 579 52.44 16.72 15.59
CA ILE A 579 53.81 16.39 15.23
C ILE A 579 54.10 16.92 13.84
N ARG A 580 55.18 17.71 13.73
CA ARG A 580 55.70 18.17 12.45
C ARG A 580 56.40 17.04 11.71
N ILE A 581 56.02 16.83 10.46
CA ILE A 581 56.57 15.78 9.60
C ILE A 581 57.77 16.34 8.84
N LYS A 582 58.96 15.84 9.14
CA LYS A 582 60.18 16.23 8.42
C LYS A 582 60.20 15.63 7.02
N PRO A 583 60.56 16.41 5.98
CA PRO A 583 60.70 15.90 4.63
C PRO A 583 61.90 14.96 4.50
N ILE A 584 61.65 13.76 3.98
CA ILE A 584 62.70 12.86 3.49
C ILE A 584 62.83 13.06 1.98
N PRO A 585 64.04 13.35 1.46
CA PRO A 585 64.27 13.51 0.03
C PRO A 585 63.75 12.31 -0.77
N ASN A 586 62.97 12.59 -1.81
CA ASN A 586 62.38 11.58 -2.70
C ASN A 586 61.49 10.54 -1.99
N ALA A 587 60.88 10.87 -0.85
CA ALA A 587 59.83 10.05 -0.25
C ALA A 587 58.44 10.54 -0.69
N TYR A 588 57.46 9.63 -0.63
CA TYR A 588 56.03 9.99 -0.58
C TYR A 588 55.49 9.74 0.81
N ILE A 589 54.63 10.64 1.29
CA ILE A 589 53.85 10.45 2.49
C ILE A 589 52.55 9.73 2.11
N ILE A 590 52.27 8.60 2.77
CA ILE A 590 51.04 7.84 2.60
C ILE A 590 50.17 8.06 3.84
N ASN A 591 48.95 8.54 3.65
CA ASN A 591 47.97 8.72 4.70
C ASN A 591 47.01 7.52 4.72
N LEU A 592 47.11 6.68 5.77
CA LEU A 592 46.21 5.54 6.03
C LEU A 592 45.55 5.65 7.40
N GLY A 593 45.38 6.87 7.91
CA GLY A 593 45.03 7.14 9.30
C GLY A 593 46.22 7.17 10.26
N ASP A 594 47.38 6.63 9.87
CA ASP A 594 48.71 6.94 10.41
C ASP A 594 49.63 7.29 9.22
N ILE A 595 50.69 8.07 9.43
CA ILE A 595 51.60 8.49 8.35
C ILE A 595 52.74 7.50 8.17
N VAL A 596 52.92 7.05 6.93
CA VAL A 596 54.11 6.31 6.50
C VAL A 596 54.85 7.11 5.42
N GLN A 597 56.17 7.29 5.56
CA GLN A 597 57.00 7.82 4.49
C GLN A 597 57.62 6.67 3.69
N VAL A 598 57.27 6.55 2.42
CA VAL A 598 57.72 5.47 1.53
C VAL A 598 58.86 5.97 0.66
N ILE A 599 60.04 5.37 0.84
CA ILE A 599 61.20 5.50 -0.04
C ILE A 599 61.23 4.34 -1.05
N ASN A 600 61.95 4.51 -2.17
CA ASN A 600 62.08 3.48 -3.22
C ASN A 600 60.75 3.05 -3.89
N HIS A 601 59.76 3.95 -3.93
CA HIS A 601 58.40 3.77 -4.50
C HIS A 601 58.35 3.54 -6.03
N LYS A 602 59.49 3.50 -6.72
CA LYS A 602 59.63 3.24 -8.18
C LYS A 602 59.05 4.28 -9.14
N VAL A 603 58.31 5.29 -8.69
CA VAL A 603 57.98 6.47 -9.52
C VAL A 603 59.29 7.12 -10.03
N PRO A 604 59.47 7.31 -11.35
CA PRO A 604 60.68 7.91 -11.92
C PRO A 604 60.93 9.34 -11.42
N LEU A 605 62.18 9.62 -11.03
CA LEU A 605 62.57 10.92 -10.48
C LEU A 605 62.41 12.06 -11.50
N ASP A 606 62.67 11.81 -12.78
CA ASP A 606 62.52 12.79 -13.85
C ASP A 606 61.05 13.23 -14.02
N LYS A 607 60.09 12.29 -13.91
CA LYS A 607 58.65 12.60 -13.98
C LYS A 607 58.22 13.46 -12.80
N ARG A 608 58.68 13.12 -11.59
CA ARG A 608 58.43 13.90 -10.37
C ARG A 608 58.99 15.32 -10.47
N GLN A 609 60.25 15.46 -10.89
CA GLN A 609 60.89 16.78 -11.04
C GLN A 609 60.19 17.64 -12.10
N ARG A 610 59.82 17.03 -13.24
CA ARG A 610 59.09 17.74 -14.30
C ARG A 610 57.74 18.27 -13.81
N ILE A 611 56.97 17.48 -13.06
CA ILE A 611 55.67 17.96 -12.56
C ILE A 611 55.82 19.03 -11.47
N GLU A 612 56.81 18.90 -10.57
CA GLU A 612 57.10 19.92 -9.55
C GLU A 612 57.54 21.24 -10.20
N GLU A 613 58.41 21.21 -11.21
CA GLU A 613 58.84 22.40 -11.96
C GLU A 613 57.67 23.04 -12.72
N ALA A 614 56.82 22.21 -13.34
CA ALA A 614 55.66 22.68 -14.08
C ALA A 614 54.62 23.34 -13.14
N ALA A 615 54.35 22.75 -11.98
CA ALA A 615 53.50 23.35 -10.95
C ALA A 615 54.07 24.68 -10.45
N ARG A 616 55.38 24.77 -10.18
CA ARG A 616 56.04 26.04 -9.79
C ARG A 616 55.88 27.12 -10.86
N LYS A 617 56.10 26.77 -12.14
CA LYS A 617 55.88 27.70 -13.27
C LYS A 617 54.44 28.18 -13.33
N PHE A 618 53.47 27.29 -13.17
CA PHE A 618 52.05 27.64 -13.16
C PHE A 618 51.70 28.60 -12.03
N PHE A 619 52.07 28.30 -10.77
CA PHE A 619 51.72 29.16 -9.64
C PHE A 619 52.46 30.50 -9.62
N SER A 620 53.60 30.60 -10.34
CA SER A 620 54.33 31.86 -10.54
C SER A 620 53.68 32.83 -11.55
N LEU A 621 52.66 32.37 -12.29
CA LEU A 621 51.89 33.23 -13.18
C LEU A 621 51.12 34.30 -12.39
N ASP A 622 50.82 35.40 -13.07
CA ASP A 622 49.89 36.38 -12.52
C ASP A 622 48.49 35.77 -12.31
N LEU A 623 47.69 36.44 -11.49
CA LEU A 623 46.36 35.95 -11.14
C LEU A 623 45.44 35.88 -12.37
N GLU A 624 45.60 36.78 -13.34
CA GLU A 624 44.76 36.84 -14.54
C GLU A 624 44.95 35.58 -15.41
N GLU A 625 46.19 35.16 -15.62
CA GLU A 625 46.52 33.92 -16.33
C GLU A 625 46.05 32.67 -15.60
N LYS A 626 46.17 32.63 -14.25
CA LYS A 626 45.67 31.50 -13.45
C LYS A 626 44.13 31.40 -13.48
N LEU A 627 43.44 32.54 -13.50
CA LEU A 627 41.98 32.59 -13.55
C LEU A 627 41.38 32.08 -14.87
N LYS A 628 42.18 31.95 -15.95
CA LYS A 628 41.72 31.35 -17.22
C LYS A 628 41.32 29.88 -17.10
N VAL A 629 41.82 29.20 -16.06
CA VAL A 629 41.47 27.81 -15.73
C VAL A 629 40.80 27.72 -14.37
N ARG A 630 40.17 28.80 -13.91
CA ARG A 630 39.48 28.85 -12.62
C ARG A 630 38.34 27.82 -12.60
N ARG A 631 38.23 27.07 -11.50
CA ARG A 631 37.04 26.25 -11.25
C ARG A 631 35.81 27.13 -10.99
N ASP A 632 34.66 26.69 -11.48
CA ASP A 632 33.35 27.32 -11.30
C ASP A 632 32.26 26.27 -10.97
N ALA A 633 30.99 26.70 -10.94
CA ALA A 633 29.85 25.83 -10.60
C ALA A 633 29.59 24.71 -11.62
N VAL A 634 30.11 24.84 -12.84
CA VAL A 634 29.97 23.87 -13.95
C VAL A 634 31.26 23.08 -14.13
N ASN A 635 32.42 23.76 -14.07
CA ASN A 635 33.75 23.21 -14.23
C ASN A 635 34.44 23.15 -12.87
N VAL A 636 34.24 22.08 -12.12
CA VAL A 636 34.74 21.99 -10.73
C VAL A 636 36.25 21.66 -10.61
N LEU A 637 36.92 21.44 -11.74
CA LEU A 637 38.36 21.17 -11.85
C LEU A 637 39.13 22.43 -12.28
N GLY A 638 40.42 22.46 -11.99
CA GLY A 638 41.30 23.59 -12.31
C GLY A 638 41.66 24.45 -11.08
N TYR A 639 41.97 25.72 -11.32
CA TYR A 639 42.56 26.65 -10.34
C TYR A 639 41.53 27.21 -9.35
N PHE A 640 41.95 27.37 -8.09
CA PHE A 640 41.19 28.13 -7.09
C PHE A 640 42.09 28.91 -6.14
N GLU A 641 41.72 30.17 -5.91
CA GLU A 641 42.53 31.15 -5.19
C GLU A 641 42.44 31.07 -3.67
N ALA A 642 41.42 30.42 -3.11
CA ALA A 642 41.22 30.32 -1.67
C ALA A 642 40.17 29.27 -1.27
N GLU A 643 40.58 28.19 -0.57
CA GLU A 643 39.64 27.29 0.11
C GLU A 643 39.30 27.81 1.52
N HIS A 644 38.19 27.31 2.09
CA HIS A 644 37.83 27.59 3.48
C HIS A 644 37.75 26.27 4.25
N THR A 645 38.63 26.09 5.23
CA THR A 645 38.56 24.95 6.15
C THR A 645 37.93 25.42 7.46
N LYS A 646 36.79 24.82 7.84
CA LYS A 646 36.02 25.20 9.05
C LYS A 646 35.71 26.71 9.11
N ASN A 647 35.25 27.27 7.99
CA ASN A 647 34.89 28.68 7.81
C ASN A 647 36.06 29.68 7.95
N VAL A 648 37.30 29.20 7.94
CA VAL A 648 38.50 30.04 7.92
C VAL A 648 39.17 29.90 6.57
N ARG A 649 39.51 31.03 5.93
CA ARG A 649 40.23 31.05 4.66
C ARG A 649 41.61 30.42 4.83
N ASP A 650 41.91 29.42 4.03
CA ASP A 650 43.21 28.76 3.99
C ASP A 650 44.24 29.67 3.29
N TRP A 651 45.47 29.73 3.82
CA TRP A 651 46.57 30.46 3.18
C TRP A 651 47.25 29.62 2.10
N LYS A 652 46.47 29.25 1.07
CA LYS A 652 46.93 28.44 -0.06
C LYS A 652 46.14 28.76 -1.33
N GLU A 653 46.74 28.44 -2.46
CA GLU A 653 46.05 28.32 -3.74
C GLU A 653 46.22 26.88 -4.27
N ILE A 654 45.28 26.43 -5.09
CA ILE A 654 45.23 25.03 -5.55
C ILE A 654 44.95 24.92 -7.04
N TYR A 655 45.30 23.77 -7.61
CA TYR A 655 44.87 23.34 -8.93
C TYR A 655 44.52 21.85 -8.90
N ASP A 656 43.30 21.50 -9.31
CA ASP A 656 42.77 20.14 -9.32
C ASP A 656 42.73 19.57 -10.75
N PHE A 657 43.20 18.32 -10.91
CA PHE A 657 43.22 17.59 -12.17
C PHE A 657 42.75 16.15 -11.97
N ASN A 658 41.77 15.70 -12.74
CA ASN A 658 41.17 14.39 -12.61
C ASN A 658 41.95 13.31 -13.39
N VAL A 659 42.05 12.12 -12.82
CA VAL A 659 42.87 11.00 -13.36
C VAL A 659 42.23 10.36 -14.59
N GLN A 660 40.89 10.28 -14.61
CA GLN A 660 40.11 9.74 -15.71
C GLN A 660 39.42 10.89 -16.47
N GLU A 661 39.35 10.80 -17.80
CA GLU A 661 38.66 11.79 -18.63
C GLU A 661 38.05 11.16 -19.91
N PRO A 662 36.77 11.43 -20.22
CA PRO A 662 35.80 12.10 -19.36
C PRO A 662 35.49 11.25 -18.12
N THR A 663 35.38 11.89 -16.96
CA THR A 663 34.76 11.25 -15.81
C THR A 663 33.29 11.59 -15.82
N PHE A 664 32.48 10.54 -15.78
CA PHE A 664 31.04 10.65 -15.68
C PHE A 664 30.66 10.56 -14.22
N ILE A 665 30.19 11.67 -13.67
CA ILE A 665 29.75 11.69 -12.28
C ILE A 665 28.22 11.69 -12.29
N PRO A 666 27.59 10.79 -11.52
CA PRO A 666 26.18 10.93 -11.19
C PRO A 666 25.96 12.35 -10.68
N PRO A 667 24.88 13.05 -11.05
CA PRO A 667 24.72 14.45 -10.69
C PRO A 667 24.95 14.64 -9.19
N LEU A 668 25.99 15.40 -8.83
CA LEU A 668 26.17 15.89 -7.48
C LEU A 668 24.89 16.64 -7.15
N LEU A 669 24.14 16.17 -6.15
CA LEU A 669 23.08 16.98 -5.56
C LEU A 669 23.74 18.31 -5.16
N PRO A 670 23.32 19.46 -5.71
CA PRO A 670 23.97 20.72 -5.43
C PRO A 670 23.98 20.96 -3.92
N HIS A 671 25.17 21.22 -3.38
CA HIS A 671 25.30 21.93 -2.12
C HIS A 671 24.84 23.38 -2.35
N ASP A 672 23.87 23.82 -1.56
CA ASP A 672 23.56 25.23 -1.27
C ASP A 672 23.10 26.17 -2.40
N ASP A 673 22.40 25.67 -3.43
CA ASP A 673 21.48 26.53 -4.19
C ASP A 673 20.04 26.03 -3.99
N GLU A 674 19.23 26.82 -3.29
CA GLU A 674 17.79 26.63 -3.05
C GLU A 674 16.93 26.56 -4.34
N GLN A 675 17.50 26.36 -5.52
CA GLN A 675 16.81 26.40 -6.82
C GLN A 675 16.89 25.12 -7.66
N SER A 676 17.51 24.03 -7.20
CA SER A 676 17.55 22.76 -7.96
C SER A 676 16.46 21.75 -7.57
N PHE A 677 15.26 22.20 -7.18
CA PHE A 677 14.12 21.32 -6.88
C PHE A 677 13.24 21.17 -8.12
N GLN A 678 13.18 19.99 -8.73
CA GLN A 678 12.39 19.77 -9.95
C GLN A 678 10.94 19.34 -9.69
N PHE A 679 10.58 18.88 -8.48
CA PHE A 679 9.17 18.62 -8.11
C PHE A 679 8.84 19.20 -6.73
N GLN A 680 7.75 19.97 -6.71
CA GLN A 680 7.14 20.55 -5.52
C GLN A 680 5.88 19.76 -5.21
N TRP A 681 5.77 19.20 -4.00
CA TRP A 681 4.50 18.68 -3.51
C TRP A 681 3.83 19.69 -2.59
N ASP A 682 2.66 20.14 -3.02
CA ASP A 682 1.82 21.07 -2.29
C ASP A 682 0.65 20.34 -1.62
N ASN A 683 0.31 20.81 -0.42
CA ASN A 683 -0.89 20.36 0.25
C ASN A 683 -2.15 20.95 -0.41
N ARG A 684 -3.18 20.10 -0.59
CA ARG A 684 -4.51 20.52 -1.03
C ARG A 684 -5.39 20.78 0.19
N TRP A 685 -5.66 22.05 0.47
CA TRP A 685 -6.46 22.46 1.62
C TRP A 685 -7.92 22.72 1.24
N PRO A 686 -8.90 22.26 2.03
CA PRO A 686 -10.30 22.58 1.79
C PRO A 686 -10.59 24.04 2.16
N HIS A 687 -11.60 24.64 1.52
CA HIS A 687 -12.04 26.00 1.86
C HIS A 687 -12.79 26.09 3.20
N ASN A 688 -13.39 24.98 3.62
CA ASN A 688 -14.16 24.87 4.85
C ASN A 688 -13.72 23.59 5.59
N PRO A 689 -13.48 23.61 6.91
CA PRO A 689 -13.66 24.76 7.81
C PRO A 689 -12.62 25.87 7.64
N PRO A 690 -12.98 27.15 7.92
CA PRO A 690 -12.00 28.22 8.04
C PRO A 690 -11.02 27.88 9.18
N ASP A 691 -9.75 28.25 9.03
CA ASP A 691 -8.65 27.95 9.97
C ASP A 691 -8.19 26.48 10.03
N PHE A 692 -8.77 25.58 9.22
CA PHE A 692 -8.37 24.17 9.21
C PHE A 692 -6.90 23.96 8.85
N LYS A 693 -6.45 24.71 7.84
CA LYS A 693 -5.08 24.69 7.34
C LYS A 693 -4.10 25.15 8.42
N GLU A 694 -4.43 26.25 9.09
CA GLU A 694 -3.63 26.85 10.15
C GLU A 694 -3.51 25.89 11.34
N ALA A 695 -4.63 25.32 11.80
CA ALA A 695 -4.65 24.31 12.85
C ALA A 695 -3.79 23.07 12.51
N CYS A 696 -3.87 22.60 11.26
CA CYS A 696 -3.05 21.49 10.78
C CYS A 696 -1.56 21.83 10.77
N LYS A 697 -1.18 23.04 10.34
CA LYS A 697 0.21 23.50 10.27
C LYS A 697 0.83 23.67 11.66
N GLU A 698 0.14 24.33 12.59
CA GLU A 698 0.62 24.54 13.95
C GLU A 698 0.82 23.22 14.69
N TYR A 699 -0.15 22.30 14.58
CA TYR A 699 -0.04 20.97 15.14
C TYR A 699 1.15 20.20 14.53
N ALA A 700 1.32 20.25 13.22
CA ALA A 700 2.42 19.57 12.54
C ALA A 700 3.80 20.02 13.03
N GLN A 701 3.99 21.33 13.21
CA GLN A 701 5.24 21.90 13.69
C GLN A 701 5.60 21.44 15.10
N GLU A 702 4.65 21.43 16.03
CA GLU A 702 4.91 21.02 17.42
C GLU A 702 5.10 19.50 17.55
N VAL A 703 4.34 18.71 16.80
CA VAL A 703 4.51 17.25 16.80
C VAL A 703 5.81 16.84 16.11
N GLU A 704 6.27 17.55 15.08
CA GLU A 704 7.59 17.29 14.47
C GLU A 704 8.73 17.53 15.48
N LYS A 705 8.65 18.59 16.29
CA LYS A 705 9.63 18.83 17.38
C LYS A 705 9.64 17.68 18.39
N LEU A 706 8.47 17.20 18.81
CA LEU A 706 8.35 16.05 19.69
C LEU A 706 8.95 14.79 19.06
N ALA A 707 8.65 14.53 17.79
CA ALA A 707 9.16 13.38 17.05
C ALA A 707 10.69 13.38 16.98
N TYR A 708 11.34 14.55 16.77
CA TYR A 708 12.79 14.67 16.82
C TYR A 708 13.37 14.38 18.21
N LYS A 709 12.76 14.89 19.28
CA LYS A 709 13.21 14.59 20.66
C LYS A 709 13.11 13.09 20.96
N LEU A 710 12.01 12.45 20.59
CA LEU A 710 11.84 11.00 20.75
C LEU A 710 12.88 10.23 19.93
N MET A 711 13.16 10.67 18.71
CA MET A 711 14.17 10.09 17.85
C MET A 711 15.59 10.19 18.46
N GLU A 712 15.93 11.31 19.09
CA GLU A 712 17.20 11.49 19.82
C GLU A 712 17.31 10.53 21.02
N LEU A 713 16.22 10.35 21.77
CA LEU A 713 16.18 9.41 22.90
C LEU A 713 16.31 7.95 22.44
N VAL A 714 15.69 7.59 21.31
CA VAL A 714 15.85 6.27 20.67
C VAL A 714 17.29 6.05 20.19
N ALA A 715 17.98 7.08 19.71
CA ALA A 715 19.40 6.99 19.35
C ALA A 715 20.27 6.72 20.59
N LEU A 716 20.06 7.50 21.65
CA LEU A 716 20.75 7.34 22.93
C LEU A 716 20.51 5.95 23.54
N SER A 717 19.29 5.41 23.44
CA SER A 717 18.97 4.09 24.00
C SER A 717 19.62 2.92 23.24
N LEU A 718 20.09 3.17 22.02
CA LEU A 718 20.91 2.25 21.23
C LEU A 718 22.41 2.42 21.50
N GLY A 719 22.81 3.39 22.33
CA GLY A 719 24.23 3.74 22.56
C GLY A 719 24.83 4.62 21.46
N LEU A 720 24.00 5.24 20.62
CA LEU A 720 24.42 6.17 19.57
C LEU A 720 24.42 7.61 20.08
N GLU A 721 25.12 8.50 19.37
CA GLU A 721 25.00 9.95 19.62
C GLU A 721 23.55 10.42 19.38
N ALA A 722 23.05 11.34 20.21
CA ALA A 722 21.66 11.83 20.12
C ALA A 722 21.28 12.33 18.72
N ASN A 723 22.19 13.05 18.06
CA ASN A 723 21.98 13.62 16.73
C ASN A 723 22.27 12.63 15.58
N ARG A 724 22.53 11.35 15.85
CA ARG A 724 23.01 10.38 14.84
C ARG A 724 22.09 10.24 13.64
N PHE A 725 20.78 10.32 13.85
CA PHE A 725 19.77 10.22 12.80
C PHE A 725 19.51 11.55 12.09
N ARG A 726 19.88 12.70 12.68
CA ARG A 726 19.47 14.06 12.25
C ARG A 726 19.76 14.34 10.77
N ARG A 727 20.90 13.85 10.28
CA ARG A 727 21.36 14.07 8.89
C ARG A 727 20.40 13.54 7.82
N TYR A 728 19.54 12.57 8.13
CA TYR A 728 18.61 11.97 7.17
C TYR A 728 17.30 12.75 7.01
N PHE A 729 17.10 13.84 7.77
CA PHE A 729 15.81 14.54 7.86
C PHE A 729 15.81 15.98 7.35
N THR A 730 16.89 16.44 6.72
CA THR A 730 16.97 17.79 6.12
C THR A 730 15.81 18.02 5.15
N HIS A 731 15.63 17.10 4.19
CA HIS A 731 14.53 17.09 3.21
C HIS A 731 13.53 15.96 3.50
N ASN A 732 13.12 15.82 4.76
CA ASN A 732 12.24 14.75 5.20
C ASN A 732 10.88 14.77 4.47
N THR A 733 10.30 13.59 4.23
CA THR A 733 8.97 13.46 3.60
C THR A 733 7.90 13.08 4.61
N SER A 734 7.94 13.68 5.78
CA SER A 734 6.99 13.37 6.86
C SER A 734 5.60 13.90 6.51
N ASN A 735 4.58 13.16 6.91
CA ASN A 735 3.20 13.51 6.63
C ASN A 735 2.32 13.20 7.85
N ILE A 736 1.19 13.87 7.91
CA ILE A 736 0.14 13.62 8.90
C ILE A 736 -1.06 13.04 8.15
N ARG A 737 -1.76 12.14 8.82
CA ARG A 737 -3.03 11.59 8.35
C ARG A 737 -4.08 11.81 9.40
N LEU A 738 -5.20 12.40 9.00
CA LEU A 738 -6.41 12.46 9.80
C LEU A 738 -7.25 11.24 9.43
N ASN A 739 -7.55 10.37 10.40
CA ASN A 739 -8.42 9.23 10.18
C ASN A 739 -9.74 9.43 10.93
N TYR A 740 -10.83 9.27 10.20
CA TYR A 740 -12.19 9.24 10.72
C TYR A 740 -12.77 7.84 10.55
N TYR A 741 -13.19 7.22 11.66
CA TYR A 741 -13.84 5.92 11.65
C TYR A 741 -15.29 6.11 12.08
N PRO A 742 -16.26 6.09 11.15
CA PRO A 742 -17.67 6.18 11.51
C PRO A 742 -18.12 4.93 12.30
N PRO A 743 -19.21 5.00 13.09
CA PRO A 743 -19.78 3.83 13.73
C PRO A 743 -20.04 2.73 12.69
N CYS A 744 -19.59 1.52 12.99
CA CYS A 744 -19.77 0.36 12.16
C CYS A 744 -20.86 -0.52 12.79
N PRO A 745 -21.99 -0.75 12.11
CA PRO A 745 -23.04 -1.62 12.64
C PRO A 745 -22.59 -3.09 12.82
N TYR A 746 -21.49 -3.51 12.18
CA TYR A 746 -20.99 -4.89 12.21
C TYR A 746 -19.50 -4.94 12.58
N PRO A 747 -19.13 -4.52 13.80
CA PRO A 747 -17.74 -4.38 14.20
C PRO A 747 -17.00 -5.72 14.33
N HIS A 748 -17.72 -6.85 14.27
CA HIS A 748 -17.15 -8.20 14.25
C HIS A 748 -16.73 -8.66 12.83
N LEU A 749 -17.14 -7.94 11.78
CA LEU A 749 -16.85 -8.29 10.38
C LEU A 749 -15.85 -7.34 9.72
N ALA A 750 -15.82 -6.08 10.13
CA ALA A 750 -15.00 -5.05 9.52
C ALA A 750 -13.86 -4.58 10.44
N LEU A 751 -12.80 -4.05 9.83
CA LEU A 751 -11.75 -3.30 10.53
C LEU A 751 -11.75 -1.86 10.03
N GLY A 752 -11.49 -0.93 10.94
CA GLY A 752 -11.25 0.47 10.59
C GLY A 752 -9.92 0.63 9.86
N LEU A 753 -8.94 -0.22 10.18
CA LEU A 753 -7.68 -0.34 9.48
C LEU A 753 -7.18 -1.76 9.64
N GLY A 754 -6.94 -2.46 8.52
CA GLY A 754 -6.36 -3.79 8.52
C GLY A 754 -4.98 -3.87 9.20
N HIS A 755 -4.53 -5.08 9.48
CA HIS A 755 -3.25 -5.30 10.16
C HIS A 755 -2.06 -4.96 9.25
N HIS A 756 -1.14 -4.14 9.76
CA HIS A 756 0.02 -3.64 9.02
C HIS A 756 1.17 -3.25 9.96
N LYS A 757 2.34 -2.97 9.37
CA LYS A 757 3.48 -2.31 10.03
C LYS A 757 3.71 -0.94 9.40
N ASP A 758 4.22 -0.01 10.21
CA ASP A 758 4.55 1.33 9.73
C ASP A 758 5.91 1.35 9.06
N THR A 759 5.95 1.87 7.84
CA THR A 759 7.17 1.88 7.02
C THR A 759 8.17 2.96 7.39
N GLY A 760 7.77 3.96 8.19
CA GLY A 760 8.62 5.11 8.53
C GLY A 760 9.67 4.82 9.60
N VAL A 761 10.10 5.88 10.30
CA VAL A 761 11.06 5.81 11.40
C VAL A 761 10.31 5.75 12.72
N LEU A 762 9.46 6.74 12.99
CA LEU A 762 8.58 6.78 14.14
C LEU A 762 7.19 7.27 13.72
N THR A 763 6.16 6.75 14.37
CA THR A 763 4.81 7.30 14.29
C THR A 763 4.45 7.92 15.65
N VAL A 764 3.95 9.15 15.63
CA VAL A 764 3.43 9.87 16.81
C VAL A 764 1.93 10.03 16.63
N LEU A 765 1.15 9.22 17.34
CA LEU A 765 -0.29 9.07 17.15
C LEU A 765 -1.08 9.73 18.29
N ALA A 766 -1.84 10.77 17.97
CA ALA A 766 -2.94 11.20 18.83
C ALA A 766 -4.20 10.38 18.52
N GLN A 767 -4.94 9.99 19.56
CA GLN A 767 -6.27 9.40 19.43
C GLN A 767 -7.22 10.00 20.45
N ASP A 768 -8.52 9.88 20.17
CA ASP A 768 -9.58 10.22 21.10
C ASP A 768 -9.79 9.15 22.19
N GLU A 769 -10.78 9.38 23.06
CA GLU A 769 -11.13 8.51 24.18
C GLU A 769 -11.90 7.24 23.76
N VAL A 770 -12.32 7.12 22.50
CA VAL A 770 -13.02 5.91 22.00
C VAL A 770 -12.03 4.75 21.83
N GLY A 771 -10.78 5.07 21.48
CA GLY A 771 -9.77 4.07 21.20
C GLY A 771 -10.12 3.26 19.96
N GLY A 772 -9.28 2.30 19.59
CA GLY A 772 -9.44 1.60 18.30
C GLY A 772 -8.28 0.69 18.01
N LEU A 773 -7.11 1.15 18.42
CA LEU A 773 -5.84 0.53 18.16
C LEU A 773 -5.68 -0.79 18.92
N GLU A 774 -5.34 -1.82 18.16
CA GLU A 774 -4.85 -3.09 18.68
C GLU A 774 -3.42 -3.32 18.18
N VAL A 775 -2.54 -3.72 19.09
CA VAL A 775 -1.12 -4.01 18.82
C VAL A 775 -0.87 -5.49 19.03
N ARG A 776 -0.14 -6.13 18.11
CA ARG A 776 0.21 -7.54 18.21
C ARG A 776 1.42 -7.71 19.14
N ARG A 777 1.22 -8.27 20.32
CA ARG A 777 2.29 -8.45 21.31
C ARG A 777 3.32 -9.46 20.81
N LYS A 778 4.61 -9.11 20.90
CA LYS A 778 5.72 -9.94 20.40
C LYS A 778 5.87 -11.27 21.14
N SER A 779 5.54 -11.32 22.43
CA SER A 779 5.82 -12.48 23.29
C SER A 779 4.95 -13.70 22.99
N ASP A 780 3.69 -13.50 22.57
CA ASP A 780 2.72 -14.57 22.32
C ASP A 780 1.91 -14.39 21.04
N GLY A 781 2.08 -13.27 20.33
CA GLY A 781 1.36 -12.98 19.09
C GLY A 781 -0.08 -12.56 19.28
N GLU A 782 -0.55 -12.35 20.52
CA GLU A 782 -1.91 -11.94 20.83
C GLU A 782 -2.16 -10.46 20.51
N TRP A 783 -3.38 -10.13 20.11
CA TRP A 783 -3.82 -8.76 19.87
C TRP A 783 -4.17 -8.08 21.19
N ILE A 784 -3.61 -6.90 21.44
CA ILE A 784 -3.84 -6.13 22.66
C ILE A 784 -4.46 -4.79 22.34
N ARG A 785 -5.63 -4.52 22.94
CA ARG A 785 -6.30 -3.22 22.88
C ARG A 785 -5.50 -2.16 23.64
N VAL A 786 -5.09 -1.10 22.96
CA VAL A 786 -4.40 0.03 23.60
C VAL A 786 -5.43 0.94 24.26
N LYS A 787 -5.39 1.02 25.60
CA LYS A 787 -6.26 1.91 26.38
C LYS A 787 -5.89 3.38 26.12
N PRO A 788 -6.84 4.23 25.69
CA PRO A 788 -6.62 5.66 25.57
C PRO A 788 -6.22 6.29 26.91
N ILE A 789 -5.22 7.17 26.87
CA ILE A 789 -4.86 8.05 27.97
C ILE A 789 -5.06 9.48 27.51
N PHE A 790 -5.84 10.24 28.28
CA PHE A 790 -6.10 11.65 28.01
C PHE A 790 -4.79 12.44 27.87
N ASN A 791 -4.71 13.30 26.85
CA ASN A 791 -3.54 14.13 26.55
C ASN A 791 -2.22 13.33 26.52
N SER A 792 -2.23 12.20 25.82
CA SER A 792 -1.03 11.40 25.52
C SER A 792 -0.87 11.21 24.01
N PHE A 793 0.32 10.77 23.62
CA PHE A 793 0.60 10.24 22.28
C PHE A 793 1.00 8.77 22.37
N ILE A 794 0.54 7.96 21.41
CA ILE A 794 1.06 6.62 21.20
C ILE A 794 2.22 6.72 20.21
N ILE A 795 3.34 6.11 20.56
CA ILE A 795 4.56 6.07 19.77
C ILE A 795 4.81 4.64 19.32
N ASN A 796 5.17 4.45 18.05
CA ASN A 796 5.70 3.17 17.59
C ASN A 796 6.90 3.32 16.67
N VAL A 797 7.78 2.32 16.74
CA VAL A 797 8.94 2.21 15.85
C VAL A 797 8.51 1.63 14.50
N GLY A 798 8.96 2.27 13.43
CA GLY A 798 8.72 1.82 12.08
C GLY A 798 9.85 0.93 11.54
N ASP A 799 9.61 0.39 10.36
CA ASP A 799 10.51 -0.49 9.62
C ASP A 799 11.93 0.11 9.45
N MET A 800 12.06 1.43 9.29
CA MET A 800 13.39 2.05 9.09
C MET A 800 14.24 1.99 10.36
N ILE A 801 13.65 2.16 11.54
CA ILE A 801 14.35 1.96 12.82
C ILE A 801 14.75 0.49 12.99
N GLN A 802 13.91 -0.44 12.53
CA GLN A 802 14.24 -1.86 12.60
C GLN A 802 15.48 -2.21 11.76
N ILE A 803 15.59 -1.66 10.55
CA ILE A 803 16.77 -1.84 9.71
C ILE A 803 18.00 -1.18 10.34
N TRP A 804 17.89 0.11 10.69
CA TRP A 804 18.99 0.89 11.28
C TRP A 804 19.54 0.26 12.57
N SER A 805 18.67 -0.27 13.41
CA SER A 805 19.02 -0.92 14.67
C SER A 805 19.41 -2.40 14.54
N ASN A 806 19.44 -2.95 13.32
CA ASN A 806 19.76 -4.35 13.05
C ASN A 806 18.90 -5.37 13.83
N ASP A 807 17.58 -5.16 13.84
CA ASP A 807 16.59 -5.90 14.67
C ASP A 807 16.71 -5.70 16.20
N ALA A 808 17.52 -4.75 16.70
CA ALA A 808 17.53 -4.46 18.14
C ALA A 808 16.17 -3.89 18.60
N TYR A 809 15.56 -3.04 17.77
CA TYR A 809 14.16 -2.64 17.87
C TYR A 809 13.39 -3.17 16.68
N GLU A 810 12.19 -3.70 16.90
CA GLU A 810 11.38 -4.33 15.84
C GLU A 810 10.05 -3.58 15.69
N SER A 811 9.68 -3.30 14.44
CA SER A 811 8.39 -2.71 14.07
C SER A 811 7.27 -3.74 14.24
N VAL A 812 6.17 -3.30 14.84
CA VAL A 812 5.11 -4.18 15.31
C VAL A 812 3.85 -4.05 14.48
N GLU A 813 3.25 -5.21 14.23
CA GLU A 813 1.99 -5.29 13.52
C GLU A 813 0.85 -4.76 14.39
N HIS A 814 0.05 -3.88 13.83
CA HIS A 814 -1.05 -3.24 14.53
C HIS A 814 -2.25 -3.06 13.59
N ARG A 815 -3.46 -2.95 14.15
CA ARG A 815 -4.72 -2.77 13.43
C ARG A 815 -5.66 -1.84 14.18
N VAL A 816 -6.76 -1.42 13.55
CA VAL A 816 -7.80 -0.62 14.21
C VAL A 816 -9.14 -1.33 14.08
N VAL A 817 -9.74 -1.70 15.21
CA VAL A 817 -11.12 -2.23 15.26
C VAL A 817 -12.12 -1.08 15.40
N VAL A 818 -13.30 -1.27 14.81
CA VAL A 818 -14.42 -0.33 14.86
C VAL A 818 -15.44 -0.74 15.92
N ASN A 819 -16.42 0.13 16.18
CA ASN A 819 -17.51 -0.11 17.12
C ASN A 819 -18.81 0.43 16.54
N SER A 820 -19.96 -0.01 17.06
CA SER A 820 -21.29 0.36 16.54
C SER A 820 -21.89 1.63 17.16
N GLU A 821 -21.26 2.21 18.18
CA GLU A 821 -21.89 3.27 18.99
C GLU A 821 -21.34 4.66 18.70
N LYS A 822 -20.02 4.79 18.54
CA LYS A 822 -19.31 6.08 18.50
C LYS A 822 -18.32 6.12 17.36
N ASP A 823 -18.26 7.29 16.72
CA ASP A 823 -17.18 7.58 15.80
C ASP A 823 -15.84 7.67 16.52
N ARG A 824 -14.75 7.41 15.81
CA ARG A 824 -13.39 7.53 16.34
C ARG A 824 -12.57 8.45 15.46
N PHE A 825 -11.73 9.27 16.08
CA PHE A 825 -10.73 10.10 15.43
C PHE A 825 -9.31 9.73 15.86
N SER A 826 -8.37 9.82 14.90
CA SER A 826 -6.95 9.72 15.21
C SER A 826 -6.08 10.47 14.21
N VAL A 827 -4.96 11.00 14.70
CA VAL A 827 -4.04 11.87 13.96
C VAL A 827 -2.61 11.33 14.10
N PRO A 828 -2.21 10.31 13.32
CA PRO A 828 -0.81 9.92 13.22
C PRO A 828 0.03 10.94 12.43
N PHE A 829 1.14 11.35 13.04
CA PHE A 829 2.28 11.96 12.38
C PHE A 829 3.30 10.86 12.04
N PHE A 830 3.66 10.71 10.77
CA PHE A 830 4.65 9.74 10.32
C PHE A 830 5.99 10.42 10.05
N LEU A 831 6.97 10.21 10.92
CA LEU A 831 8.34 10.70 10.74
C LEU A 831 9.06 9.82 9.70
N LYS A 832 9.43 10.42 8.58
CA LYS A 832 10.02 9.71 7.42
C LYS A 832 11.29 10.41 6.95
N PRO A 833 12.36 9.70 6.59
CA PRO A 833 13.60 10.33 6.15
C PRO A 833 13.44 10.96 4.75
N ALA A 834 14.48 11.63 4.25
CA ALA A 834 14.52 12.16 2.90
C ALA A 834 14.53 11.03 1.86
N LEU A 835 13.96 11.25 0.66
CA LEU A 835 13.81 10.20 -0.37
C LEU A 835 15.13 9.59 -0.84
N TYR A 836 16.21 10.35 -0.83
CA TYR A 836 17.55 9.87 -1.19
C TYR A 836 18.25 9.09 -0.06
N THR A 837 17.56 8.80 1.05
CA THR A 837 18.18 8.14 2.21
C THR A 837 18.35 6.64 1.94
N ASP A 838 19.59 6.17 2.01
CA ASP A 838 19.91 4.76 2.08
C ASP A 838 19.87 4.28 3.54
N VAL A 839 19.01 3.31 3.79
CA VAL A 839 18.71 2.75 5.11
C VAL A 839 19.39 1.39 5.20
N MET A 840 20.36 1.26 6.10
CA MET A 840 21.11 0.04 6.38
C MET A 840 21.54 0.00 7.84
N PRO A 841 21.84 -1.18 8.41
CA PRO A 841 22.28 -1.29 9.80
C PRO A 841 23.44 -0.35 10.12
N PHE A 842 23.36 0.38 11.25
CA PHE A 842 24.45 1.27 11.66
C PHE A 842 25.66 0.48 12.11
N GLU A 843 26.83 0.81 11.57
CA GLU A 843 28.11 0.16 11.85
C GLU A 843 28.42 0.13 13.34
N GLU A 844 28.04 1.19 14.07
CA GLU A 844 28.21 1.31 15.51
C GLU A 844 27.44 0.24 16.32
N LEU A 845 26.46 -0.43 15.71
CA LEU A 845 25.65 -1.48 16.32
C LEU A 845 26.03 -2.90 15.84
N LEU A 846 27.08 -3.02 15.03
CA LEU A 846 27.54 -4.28 14.45
C LEU A 846 28.81 -4.76 15.15
N ASP A 847 28.91 -6.08 15.32
CA ASP A 847 30.12 -6.77 15.78
C ASP A 847 30.13 -8.21 15.24
N ASP A 848 31.18 -8.98 15.57
CA ASP A 848 31.32 -10.38 15.15
C ASP A 848 30.14 -11.28 15.57
N LYS A 849 29.40 -10.90 16.63
CA LYS A 849 28.24 -11.62 17.15
C LYS A 849 26.91 -11.08 16.62
N ASN A 850 26.88 -9.83 16.13
CA ASN A 850 25.72 -9.16 15.55
C ASN A 850 26.05 -8.60 14.15
N PRO A 851 26.33 -9.46 13.15
CA PRO A 851 26.62 -9.01 11.78
C PRO A 851 25.40 -8.32 11.16
N PRO A 852 25.59 -7.53 10.07
CA PRO A 852 24.48 -6.86 9.40
C PRO A 852 23.47 -7.87 8.87
N LYS A 853 22.19 -7.71 9.25
CA LYS A 853 21.08 -8.59 8.83
C LYS A 853 20.38 -8.09 7.57
N TYR A 854 20.55 -6.82 7.22
CA TYR A 854 19.89 -6.16 6.10
C TYR A 854 20.90 -5.59 5.11
N ARG A 855 20.59 -5.70 3.83
CA ARG A 855 21.19 -4.95 2.73
C ARG A 855 20.69 -3.50 2.76
N SER A 856 21.42 -2.61 2.09
CA SER A 856 20.98 -1.23 1.92
C SER A 856 19.65 -1.13 1.17
N LEU A 857 18.76 -0.29 1.71
CA LEU A 857 17.44 0.01 1.20
C LEU A 857 17.36 1.51 0.90
N ASN A 858 17.16 1.91 -0.34
CA ASN A 858 16.83 3.31 -0.63
C ASN A 858 15.37 3.63 -0.28
N TRP A 859 15.13 4.58 0.65
CA TRP A 859 13.80 4.96 1.13
C TRP A 859 12.89 5.45 0.00
N GLY A 860 13.40 6.27 -0.91
CA GLY A 860 12.65 6.83 -2.03
C GLY A 860 12.15 5.76 -2.99
N LYS A 861 13.02 4.79 -3.32
CA LYS A 861 12.64 3.61 -4.13
C LYS A 861 11.63 2.75 -3.41
N PHE A 862 11.88 2.42 -2.14
CA PHE A 862 10.98 1.61 -1.33
C PHE A 862 9.59 2.23 -1.23
N ARG A 863 9.52 3.53 -0.91
CA ARG A 863 8.28 4.29 -0.81
C ARG A 863 7.57 4.39 -2.15
N THR A 864 8.28 4.70 -3.23
CA THR A 864 7.69 4.82 -4.58
C THR A 864 7.15 3.48 -5.08
N ALA A 865 7.89 2.38 -4.90
CA ALA A 865 7.44 1.04 -5.24
C ALA A 865 6.16 0.66 -4.48
N ARG A 866 6.10 0.93 -3.17
CA ARG A 866 4.90 0.69 -2.35
C ARG A 866 3.73 1.61 -2.69
N MET A 867 3.98 2.87 -3.07
CA MET A 867 2.92 3.75 -3.53
C MET A 867 2.36 3.26 -4.86
N ARG A 868 3.21 2.90 -5.83
CA ARG A 868 2.77 2.36 -7.13
C ARG A 868 1.99 1.06 -6.99
N SER A 869 2.42 0.14 -6.10
CA SER A 869 1.69 -1.11 -5.87
C SER A 869 0.30 -0.92 -5.23
N ASN A 870 0.08 0.20 -4.53
CA ASN A 870 -1.25 0.58 -4.03
C ASN A 870 -2.17 1.14 -5.14
N PHE A 871 -1.63 1.66 -6.24
CA PHE A 871 -2.41 2.19 -7.39
C PHE A 871 -2.60 1.16 -8.51
N SER A 872 -1.60 0.30 -8.77
CA SER A 872 -1.69 -0.82 -9.70
C SER A 872 -1.69 -2.13 -8.91
N LYS A 873 -2.82 -2.85 -8.89
CA LYS A 873 -2.88 -4.23 -8.34
C LYS A 873 -1.84 -5.09 -9.07
N SER A 874 -0.69 -5.29 -8.44
CA SER A 874 0.37 -6.16 -8.96
C SER A 874 0.23 -7.53 -8.30
N ASN A 875 0.38 -8.62 -9.07
CA ASN A 875 0.40 -9.99 -8.55
C ASN A 875 1.67 -10.32 -7.72
N VAL A 876 2.49 -9.32 -7.43
CA VAL A 876 3.73 -9.45 -6.66
C VAL A 876 3.47 -8.90 -5.26
N GLU A 877 3.96 -9.62 -4.25
CA GLU A 877 3.88 -9.17 -2.86
C GLU A 877 4.43 -7.75 -2.72
N ASN A 878 3.72 -6.93 -1.94
CA ASN A 878 4.17 -5.57 -1.63
C ASN A 878 5.58 -5.62 -1.05
N LEU A 879 6.48 -4.78 -1.56
CA LEU A 879 7.86 -4.70 -1.09
C LEU A 879 7.90 -4.48 0.43
N GLN A 880 8.35 -5.50 1.17
CA GLN A 880 8.61 -5.46 2.62
C GLN A 880 10.12 -5.44 2.92
N ILE A 881 10.49 -5.08 4.16
CA ILE A 881 11.88 -5.04 4.60
C ILE A 881 12.57 -6.41 4.61
N TYR A 882 11.84 -7.51 4.74
CA TYR A 882 12.47 -8.84 4.74
C TYR A 882 13.07 -9.20 3.37
N HIS A 883 12.64 -8.56 2.27
CA HIS A 883 13.28 -8.71 0.95
C HIS A 883 14.72 -8.20 0.95
N PHE A 884 15.07 -7.31 1.87
CA PHE A 884 16.40 -6.77 2.04
C PHE A 884 17.20 -7.54 3.09
N LYS A 885 16.61 -8.54 3.76
CA LYS A 885 17.32 -9.37 4.72
C LYS A 885 18.31 -10.28 3.98
N PHE A 886 19.51 -10.48 4.52
CA PHE A 886 20.40 -11.52 3.99
C PHE A 886 19.71 -12.88 4.17
N SER A 887 19.63 -13.65 3.09
CA SER A 887 19.12 -15.02 3.11
C SER A 887 20.00 -15.86 4.04
N LYS A 888 19.39 -16.57 4.98
CA LYS A 888 20.09 -17.56 5.82
C LYS A 888 20.62 -18.71 4.99
#